data_AF-A0A1I5WF86-F1
#
_entry.id   AF-A0A1I5WF86-F1
#
_cell.length_a   1.000
_cell.length_b   1.000
_cell.length_c   1.000
_cell.angle_alpha   90.00
_cell.angle_beta   90.00
_cell.angle_gamma   90.00
#
_symmetry.space_group_name_H-M   'P 1'
#
loop_
_entity.id
_entity.type
_entity.pdbx_description
1 polymer ?
#
loop_
_entity_poly.entity_id
_entity_poly.type
_entity_poly.pdbx_seq_one_letter_code
_entity_poly.pdbx_strand_id
1 'polypeptide(L)'
;MGRRVLACLLVVLMLSALLPQQTLGATLLRRGSRGAAVQQLQQQLIKLGFLQGSADGIFGPQTEAAVRSFQKAYGLKQDGIAGPATLGKLAEVLSGSTGNSGSSSAPAPEPPSRSESSSAPITTTLRLGSRGSQVATLQRRLNELGYNCGAVDGIFGSRTRQAVMAFQRDNGLAVDGIVGPKTIAKLFAVNNPPQNQNPEPSAPPSNDEQTSGGSENGNQNATPPITTMLRLGSRGSQVATLQRRLNELGYNCGAVDGIFGSRTRQAVMAFQRDNGLAVDGIVGPKTIAKLFPTEPPQNPQPQPEPKPEPQPQPEPQPKPEPGFTQFHGTPGALAGKVIFVDAGHGGTDPGATRKHEGYGLVREKDLVLDMALRLKRILEEAGATVILTRPDDRYYSLFYRSALVNTHILQTELAAVKKDRDAALQAKQAKGEELAQKEHEKTQKEAEVVRYQEELASAKDKLSQYEAQLGELQTELQQAIKDLEDKQKAYDEQYAKYQPKEKELKDAEKRLGDLRMQRDARKREYDAITIDISKLSEDIIKLETELAGLEMEEEKKTALLDQFNQVKTDLEAVDAALKEGKPVDEIQSAIETLGEDIDSLARELTGLLAKLDIDEAEEEALLDQLDQIINTDLQGVEDALEQKKSLKAQLDQLDVQISPLEEQVAQMQEELDKLAEELKLNELKAAVEDAQAKVNEINADLKDVEEKINALKADIDNLQKAKKDAEDAITRLGNEIVVLEAEIEALKKDIEAKDEQIETLETRIQQFKVYLDNPGLKDRVDIYAGQEVNDKRYATPELVEVFDLTRQKYQDNYLFISLHCNSTTASDQTSSSGISVFYRDNGPYAYNGTYGVNVEYYKGYNAAEREKFAKTLLQQLNATTNFSKKYTVPYKADFSVLRENNVISVLVEVGFINNPNDRALLINEQTRENVAAGIYKGIVEYYKR
;
A
#
# COMPACT_ATOMS: atom_id res chain seq x y z
N MET A 1 -46.36 -8.06 -0.45
CA MET A 1 -46.65 -9.26 0.38
C MET A 1 -46.69 -8.89 1.88
N GLY A 2 -47.76 -8.23 2.35
CA GLY A 2 -47.74 -7.44 3.60
C GLY A 2 -48.03 -8.16 4.93
N ARG A 3 -47.51 -9.39 5.17
CA ARG A 3 -47.77 -10.12 6.44
C ARG A 3 -46.57 -10.81 7.11
N ARG A 4 -45.33 -10.68 6.58
CA ARG A 4 -44.12 -11.21 7.25
C ARG A 4 -43.26 -10.14 7.94
N VAL A 5 -43.24 -8.90 7.44
CA VAL A 5 -42.45 -7.79 8.02
C VAL A 5 -42.85 -7.46 9.47
N LEU A 6 -44.15 -7.52 9.77
CA LEU A 6 -44.69 -7.18 11.11
C LEU A 6 -44.28 -8.18 12.21
N ALA A 7 -43.86 -9.40 11.84
CA ALA A 7 -43.40 -10.42 12.79
C ALA A 7 -41.97 -10.12 13.31
N CYS A 8 -41.10 -9.56 12.48
CA CYS A 8 -39.74 -9.19 12.88
C CYS A 8 -39.71 -7.94 13.79
N LEU A 9 -40.60 -6.98 13.53
CA LEU A 9 -40.68 -5.72 14.28
C LEU A 9 -41.00 -5.91 15.78
N LEU A 10 -41.76 -6.95 16.14
CA LEU A 10 -42.04 -7.31 17.54
C LEU A 10 -40.88 -8.04 18.24
N VAL A 11 -39.95 -8.65 17.49
CA VAL A 11 -38.73 -9.26 18.07
C VAL A 11 -37.70 -8.16 18.39
N VAL A 12 -37.57 -7.15 17.52
CA VAL A 12 -36.66 -6.01 17.73
C VAL A 12 -37.09 -5.16 18.94
N LEU A 13 -38.40 -4.97 19.16
CA LEU A 13 -38.93 -4.18 20.28
C LEU A 13 -38.98 -4.90 21.65
N MET A 14 -38.59 -6.17 21.74
CA MET A 14 -38.43 -6.90 23.01
C MET A 14 -36.97 -7.17 23.42
N LEU A 15 -35.99 -6.61 22.71
CA LEU A 15 -34.57 -6.65 23.11
C LEU A 15 -34.00 -5.31 23.63
N SER A 16 -34.84 -4.27 23.75
CA SER A 16 -34.45 -2.95 24.27
C SER A 16 -34.51 -2.82 25.79
N ALA A 17 -34.89 -3.88 26.51
CA ALA A 17 -35.16 -3.86 27.95
C ALA A 17 -34.38 -4.91 28.76
N LEU A 18 -33.15 -5.24 28.35
CA LEU A 18 -32.18 -5.91 29.24
C LEU A 18 -30.74 -5.54 28.84
N LEU A 19 -30.13 -4.61 29.57
CA LEU A 19 -28.69 -4.33 29.47
C LEU A 19 -27.93 -5.24 30.46
N PRO A 20 -27.31 -6.36 30.01
CA PRO A 20 -26.23 -6.94 30.79
C PRO A 20 -25.07 -5.94 30.87
N GLN A 21 -24.40 -5.91 32.02
CA GLN A 21 -23.20 -5.08 32.21
C GLN A 21 -22.08 -5.49 31.25
N GLN A 22 -21.16 -4.56 30.96
CA GLN A 22 -20.02 -4.78 30.06
C GLN A 22 -19.25 -6.07 30.40
N THR A 23 -19.36 -7.08 29.54
CA THR A 23 -18.54 -8.29 29.61
C THR A 23 -17.21 -8.04 28.90
N LEU A 24 -16.17 -7.68 29.65
CA LEU A 24 -14.81 -7.66 29.11
C LEU A 24 -14.45 -9.04 28.56
N GLY A 25 -14.21 -9.13 27.25
CA GLY A 25 -13.64 -10.32 26.63
C GLY A 25 -12.30 -10.67 27.30
N ALA A 26 -12.22 -11.85 27.92
CA ALA A 26 -11.15 -12.26 28.82
C ALA A 26 -9.81 -12.50 28.07
N THR A 27 -9.14 -11.42 27.69
CA THR A 27 -7.89 -11.43 26.93
C THR A 27 -6.77 -12.00 27.80
N LEU A 28 -6.45 -13.28 27.59
CA LEU A 28 -5.56 -14.06 28.45
C LEU A 28 -4.12 -14.05 27.92
N LEU A 29 -3.39 -12.99 28.26
CA LEU A 29 -2.03 -12.74 27.76
C LEU A 29 -1.00 -13.64 28.45
N ARG A 30 -0.17 -14.35 27.67
CA ARG A 30 0.83 -15.32 28.16
C ARG A 30 2.05 -15.37 27.25
N ARG A 31 3.11 -16.09 27.64
CA ARG A 31 4.33 -16.24 26.80
C ARG A 31 3.95 -16.68 25.38
N GLY A 32 4.40 -15.92 24.39
CA GLY A 32 4.07 -16.12 22.97
C GLY A 32 2.98 -15.18 22.42
N SER A 33 2.14 -14.58 23.26
CA SER A 33 1.22 -13.50 22.85
C SER A 33 1.99 -12.32 22.25
N ARG A 34 1.40 -11.62 21.28
CA ARG A 34 1.94 -10.40 20.65
C ARG A 34 0.85 -9.34 20.43
N GLY A 35 1.26 -8.11 20.11
CA GLY A 35 0.38 -7.03 19.68
C GLY A 35 0.05 -5.99 20.77
N ALA A 36 -0.84 -5.05 20.44
CA ALA A 36 -1.10 -3.85 21.25
C ALA A 36 -1.45 -4.15 22.72
N ALA A 37 -2.27 -5.18 23.00
CA ALA A 37 -2.62 -5.56 24.37
C ALA A 37 -1.41 -6.04 25.20
N VAL A 38 -0.43 -6.70 24.57
CA VAL A 38 0.84 -7.06 25.21
C VAL A 38 1.71 -5.82 25.44
N GLN A 39 1.73 -4.90 24.48
CA GLN A 39 2.48 -3.65 24.60
C GLN A 39 1.94 -2.77 25.74
N GLN A 40 0.61 -2.67 25.88
CA GLN A 40 -0.05 -2.03 27.01
C GLN A 40 0.29 -2.71 28.34
N LEU A 41 0.20 -4.04 28.43
CA LEU A 41 0.62 -4.80 29.62
C LEU A 41 2.08 -4.52 30.00
N GLN A 42 2.99 -4.46 29.02
CA GLN A 42 4.39 -4.12 29.25
C GLN A 42 4.55 -2.69 29.75
N GLN A 43 3.89 -1.69 29.13
CA GLN A 43 3.89 -0.29 29.59
C GLN A 43 3.38 -0.16 31.03
N GLN A 44 2.33 -0.90 31.39
CA GLN A 44 1.79 -0.97 32.74
C GLN A 44 2.81 -1.56 33.74
N LEU A 45 3.45 -2.68 33.41
CA LEU A 45 4.47 -3.31 34.25
C LEU A 45 5.76 -2.48 34.36
N ILE A 46 6.12 -1.71 33.31
CA ILE A 46 7.24 -0.75 33.33
C ILE A 46 6.91 0.42 34.25
N LYS A 47 5.71 1.02 34.13
CA LYS A 47 5.25 2.12 34.98
C LYS A 47 5.16 1.75 36.47
N LEU A 48 4.91 0.47 36.78
CA LEU A 48 4.94 -0.08 38.13
C LEU A 48 6.32 -0.69 38.54
N GLY A 49 7.36 -0.56 37.71
CA GLY A 49 8.72 -1.01 38.00
C GLY A 49 8.98 -2.52 37.94
N PHE A 50 7.95 -3.34 37.70
CA PHE A 50 8.05 -4.81 37.60
C PHE A 50 8.74 -5.29 36.31
N LEU A 51 8.74 -4.46 35.26
CA LEU A 51 9.47 -4.67 34.01
C LEU A 51 10.42 -3.49 33.76
N GLN A 52 11.51 -3.71 33.04
CA GLN A 52 12.54 -2.71 32.75
C GLN A 52 12.97 -2.83 31.28
N GLY A 53 12.95 -1.72 30.55
CA GLY A 53 13.19 -1.67 29.10
C GLY A 53 12.03 -1.02 28.34
N SER A 54 11.96 -1.23 27.03
CA SER A 54 10.88 -0.77 26.14
C SER A 54 9.75 -1.79 26.04
N ALA A 55 8.51 -1.32 25.80
CA ALA A 55 7.40 -2.19 25.44
C ALA A 55 7.44 -2.52 23.94
N ASP A 56 7.91 -3.72 23.59
CA ASP A 56 8.07 -4.22 22.23
C ASP A 56 6.81 -4.92 21.66
N GLY A 57 5.78 -5.12 22.49
CA GLY A 57 4.56 -5.83 22.12
C GLY A 57 4.73 -7.35 22.03
N ILE A 58 5.80 -7.93 22.57
CA ILE A 58 6.10 -9.37 22.52
C ILE A 58 6.16 -9.94 23.94
N PHE A 59 5.30 -10.92 24.24
CA PHE A 59 5.25 -11.52 25.58
C PHE A 59 6.37 -12.56 25.71
N GLY A 60 7.59 -12.07 25.91
CA GLY A 60 8.79 -12.87 26.12
C GLY A 60 8.97 -13.35 27.58
N PRO A 61 10.05 -14.10 27.87
CA PRO A 61 10.37 -14.56 29.22
C PRO A 61 10.55 -13.44 30.26
N GLN A 62 10.94 -12.24 29.83
CA GLN A 62 11.04 -11.07 30.71
C GLN A 62 9.66 -10.53 31.10
N THR A 63 8.73 -10.39 30.15
CA THR A 63 7.33 -10.02 30.41
C THR A 63 6.66 -11.04 31.34
N GLU A 64 6.89 -12.34 31.15
CA GLU A 64 6.37 -13.37 32.05
C GLU A 64 6.97 -13.28 33.46
N ALA A 65 8.28 -13.04 33.59
CA ALA A 65 8.92 -12.85 34.88
C ALA A 65 8.38 -11.60 35.61
N ALA A 66 8.11 -10.51 34.88
CA ALA A 66 7.47 -9.32 35.40
C ALA A 66 6.02 -9.59 35.87
N VAL A 67 5.22 -10.32 35.08
CA VAL A 67 3.87 -10.76 35.48
C VAL A 67 3.92 -11.65 36.72
N ARG A 68 4.84 -12.63 36.79
CA ARG A 68 5.02 -13.47 38.00
C ARG A 68 5.47 -12.66 39.21
N SER A 69 6.27 -11.61 39.05
CA SER A 69 6.66 -10.73 40.15
C SER A 69 5.50 -9.85 40.61
N PHE A 70 4.71 -9.29 39.69
CA PHE A 70 3.51 -8.52 40.00
C PHE A 70 2.45 -9.39 40.70
N GLN A 71 2.14 -10.56 40.15
CA GLN A 71 1.21 -11.53 40.75
C GLN A 71 1.61 -11.86 42.19
N LYS A 72 2.90 -12.15 42.43
CA LYS A 72 3.42 -12.41 43.78
C LYS A 72 3.31 -11.22 44.72
N ALA A 73 3.56 -10.00 44.24
CA ALA A 73 3.48 -8.79 45.06
C ALA A 73 2.05 -8.46 45.51
N TYR A 74 1.03 -8.81 44.72
CA TYR A 74 -0.39 -8.55 45.01
C TYR A 74 -1.20 -9.80 45.38
N GLY A 75 -0.54 -10.88 45.82
CA GLY A 75 -1.21 -12.08 46.35
C GLY A 75 -1.98 -12.93 45.33
N LEU A 76 -1.76 -12.70 44.03
CA LEU A 76 -2.40 -13.45 42.96
C LEU A 76 -1.69 -14.78 42.69
N LYS A 77 -2.40 -15.71 42.04
CA LYS A 77 -1.83 -16.97 41.54
C LYS A 77 -0.64 -16.69 40.63
N GLN A 78 0.55 -17.16 41.02
CA GLN A 78 1.83 -16.82 40.37
C GLN A 78 2.11 -17.61 39.07
N ASP A 79 1.13 -17.75 38.19
CA ASP A 79 1.20 -18.60 36.98
C ASP A 79 1.86 -17.93 35.76
N GLY A 80 2.15 -16.62 35.81
CA GLY A 80 2.78 -15.86 34.72
C GLY A 80 1.83 -15.47 33.60
N ILE A 81 0.52 -15.65 33.80
CA ILE A 81 -0.53 -15.37 32.82
C ILE A 81 -1.29 -14.11 33.25
N ALA A 82 -1.22 -13.06 32.43
CA ALA A 82 -2.02 -11.85 32.63
C ALA A 82 -3.44 -12.07 32.12
N GLY A 83 -4.22 -12.86 32.86
CA GLY A 83 -5.67 -13.00 32.73
C GLY A 83 -6.44 -11.98 33.60
N PRO A 84 -7.79 -12.06 33.65
CA PRO A 84 -8.64 -11.01 34.23
C PRO A 84 -8.27 -10.55 35.64
N ALA A 85 -7.95 -11.47 36.57
CA ALA A 85 -7.55 -11.10 37.93
C ALA A 85 -6.20 -10.33 37.99
N THR A 86 -5.29 -10.58 37.05
CA THR A 86 -4.01 -9.86 36.96
C THR A 86 -4.19 -8.51 36.28
N LEU A 87 -4.96 -8.44 35.20
CA LEU A 87 -5.24 -7.19 34.47
C LEU A 87 -6.10 -6.23 35.31
N GLY A 88 -7.10 -6.73 36.03
CA GLY A 88 -7.91 -5.94 36.96
C GLY A 88 -7.07 -5.36 38.09
N LYS A 89 -6.15 -6.16 38.67
CA LYS A 89 -5.25 -5.67 39.73
C LYS A 89 -4.21 -4.66 39.21
N LEU A 90 -3.75 -4.80 37.97
CA LEU A 90 -2.91 -3.79 37.31
C LEU A 90 -3.65 -2.46 37.17
N ALA A 91 -4.90 -2.49 36.69
CA ALA A 91 -5.73 -1.30 36.54
C ALA A 91 -6.05 -0.63 37.90
N GLU A 92 -6.35 -1.42 38.93
CA GLU A 92 -6.57 -0.94 40.30
C GLU A 92 -5.34 -0.18 40.84
N VAL A 93 -4.15 -0.82 40.77
CA VAL A 93 -2.89 -0.25 41.27
C VAL A 93 -2.44 0.99 40.49
N LEU A 94 -2.74 1.05 39.19
CA LEU A 94 -2.40 2.20 38.33
C LEU A 94 -3.31 3.42 38.48
N SER A 95 -4.48 3.26 39.09
CA SER A 95 -5.54 4.29 39.18
C SER A 95 -5.63 4.94 40.57
N GLY A 96 -4.60 4.78 41.41
CA GLY A 96 -4.68 5.08 42.83
C GLY A 96 -4.83 6.56 43.19
N SER A 97 -6.06 7.00 43.49
CA SER A 97 -6.47 7.30 44.88
C SER A 97 -7.85 7.98 44.99
N THR A 98 -8.80 7.34 45.70
CA THR A 98 -9.69 7.95 46.72
C THR A 98 -10.56 6.84 47.35
N GLY A 99 -10.73 6.82 48.68
CA GLY A 99 -11.61 5.86 49.39
C GLY A 99 -10.98 5.21 50.63
N ASN A 100 -11.07 5.88 51.78
CA ASN A 100 -10.30 5.63 53.00
C ASN A 100 -10.74 4.41 53.85
N SER A 101 -9.83 3.97 54.75
CA SER A 101 -10.03 3.18 55.99
C SER A 101 -10.29 1.66 55.92
N GLY A 102 -9.30 0.88 56.38
CA GLY A 102 -9.41 -0.53 56.77
C GLY A 102 -8.11 -1.06 57.39
N SER A 103 -8.01 -1.10 58.73
CA SER A 103 -6.73 -1.29 59.44
C SER A 103 -6.31 -2.76 59.61
N SER A 104 -5.06 -3.07 59.23
CA SER A 104 -4.15 -3.90 60.03
C SER A 104 -2.69 -3.59 59.68
N SER A 105 -1.76 -3.85 60.61
CA SER A 105 -0.38 -3.36 60.55
C SER A 105 0.58 -4.27 59.76
N ALA A 106 1.64 -3.68 59.22
CA ALA A 106 2.76 -4.39 58.61
C ALA A 106 3.48 -5.35 59.58
N PRO A 107 4.31 -6.26 59.03
CA PRO A 107 5.73 -6.15 59.37
C PRO A 107 6.62 -6.04 58.13
N ALA A 108 7.59 -5.12 58.19
CA ALA A 108 8.78 -5.19 57.34
C ALA A 108 9.81 -6.12 58.00
N PRO A 109 10.49 -7.01 57.24
CA PRO A 109 11.66 -7.73 57.74
C PRO A 109 12.91 -6.84 57.63
N GLU A 110 13.30 -6.21 58.73
CA GLU A 110 14.63 -5.61 58.88
C GLU A 110 15.75 -6.68 58.91
N PRO A 111 17.02 -6.31 58.66
CA PRO A 111 18.08 -7.28 58.37
C PRO A 111 18.74 -7.86 59.63
N PRO A 112 19.22 -9.13 59.58
CA PRO A 112 20.08 -9.70 60.61
C PRO A 112 21.49 -9.09 60.57
N SER A 113 21.69 -8.07 61.40
CA SER A 113 22.98 -7.63 61.94
C SER A 113 23.14 -8.30 63.33
N ARG A 114 24.32 -8.75 63.80
CA ARG A 114 25.71 -8.40 63.43
C ARG A 114 26.67 -9.55 63.78
N SER A 115 27.91 -9.43 63.27
CA SER A 115 29.14 -9.93 63.91
C SER A 115 29.25 -11.43 64.29
N GLU A 116 29.73 -12.25 63.36
CA GLU A 116 30.99 -12.94 63.62
C GLU A 116 32.02 -12.58 62.55
N SER A 117 33.26 -12.36 62.98
CA SER A 117 34.40 -12.10 62.09
C SER A 117 35.28 -13.35 62.03
N SER A 118 34.94 -14.30 61.18
CA SER A 118 35.91 -15.28 60.70
C SER A 118 35.74 -15.56 59.21
N SER A 119 36.89 -15.68 58.54
CA SER A 119 36.98 -15.98 57.12
C SER A 119 36.60 -17.44 56.88
N ALA A 120 35.36 -17.70 56.47
CA ALA A 120 35.03 -18.89 55.71
C ALA A 120 35.53 -18.68 54.27
N PRO A 121 36.66 -19.26 53.84
CA PRO A 121 37.10 -19.13 52.45
C PRO A 121 36.06 -19.76 51.52
N ILE A 122 36.04 -19.33 50.26
CA ILE A 122 35.33 -20.09 49.22
C ILE A 122 36.09 -21.41 49.06
N THR A 123 35.56 -22.50 49.62
CA THR A 123 36.18 -23.83 49.60
C THR A 123 35.80 -24.65 48.36
N THR A 124 34.77 -24.22 47.63
CA THR A 124 34.22 -24.96 46.48
C THR A 124 34.27 -24.12 45.21
N THR A 125 34.30 -24.77 44.04
CA THR A 125 34.34 -24.05 42.75
C THR A 125 32.93 -23.55 42.39
N LEU A 126 32.72 -22.23 42.42
CA LEU A 126 31.42 -21.61 42.14
C LEU A 126 31.28 -21.24 40.65
N ARG A 127 30.10 -21.44 40.07
CA ARG A 127 29.81 -21.19 38.65
C ARG A 127 28.34 -20.82 38.43
N LEU A 128 27.98 -20.44 37.20
CA LEU A 128 26.59 -20.15 36.82
C LEU A 128 25.64 -21.28 37.28
N GLY A 129 24.63 -20.91 38.08
CA GLY A 129 23.68 -21.85 38.70
C GLY A 129 23.99 -22.28 40.14
N SER A 130 25.22 -22.05 40.65
CA SER A 130 25.53 -22.22 42.08
C SER A 130 24.65 -21.32 42.95
N ARG A 131 24.31 -21.78 44.17
CA ARG A 131 23.53 -21.01 45.15
C ARG A 131 24.07 -21.19 46.57
N GLY A 132 23.76 -20.26 47.47
CA GLY A 132 24.04 -20.35 48.90
C GLY A 132 25.06 -19.34 49.42
N SER A 133 25.45 -19.48 50.69
CA SER A 133 26.28 -18.51 51.41
C SER A 133 27.63 -18.21 50.76
N GLN A 134 28.34 -19.21 50.21
CA GLN A 134 29.60 -18.98 49.49
C GLN A 134 29.43 -18.08 48.25
N VAL A 135 28.26 -18.14 47.59
CA VAL A 135 27.93 -17.25 46.47
C VAL A 135 27.62 -15.83 46.96
N ALA A 136 26.93 -15.68 48.09
CA ALA A 136 26.70 -14.37 48.70
C ALA A 136 28.02 -13.69 49.13
N THR A 137 28.97 -14.47 49.68
CA THR A 137 30.33 -14.00 50.01
C THR A 137 31.08 -13.55 48.75
N LEU A 138 31.00 -14.32 47.65
CA LEU A 138 31.57 -13.94 46.36
C LEU A 138 30.96 -12.64 45.79
N GLN A 139 29.63 -12.56 45.74
CA GLN A 139 28.89 -11.39 45.22
C GLN A 139 29.25 -10.12 46.00
N ARG A 140 29.28 -10.22 47.33
CA ARG A 140 29.70 -9.11 48.20
C ARG A 140 31.13 -8.66 47.86
N ARG A 141 32.07 -9.60 47.75
CA ARG A 141 33.48 -9.29 47.44
C ARG A 141 33.67 -8.71 46.04
N LEU A 142 32.90 -9.14 45.04
CA LEU A 142 32.92 -8.55 43.71
C LEU A 142 32.40 -7.11 43.71
N ASN A 143 31.27 -6.86 44.38
CA ASN A 143 30.71 -5.51 44.54
C ASN A 143 31.64 -4.58 45.33
N GLU A 144 32.29 -5.06 46.41
CA GLU A 144 33.35 -4.34 47.14
C GLU A 144 34.51 -3.89 46.23
N LEU A 145 34.87 -4.74 45.26
CA LEU A 145 35.93 -4.50 44.29
C LEU A 145 35.44 -3.75 43.03
N GLY A 146 34.20 -3.23 43.02
CA GLY A 146 33.61 -2.47 41.91
C GLY A 146 32.99 -3.32 40.78
N TYR A 147 33.14 -4.64 40.83
CA TYR A 147 32.61 -5.56 39.82
C TYR A 147 31.12 -5.87 40.08
N ASN A 148 30.27 -4.93 39.67
CA ASN A 148 28.81 -4.97 39.87
C ASN A 148 28.19 -6.30 39.41
N CYS A 149 27.87 -7.17 40.38
CA CYS A 149 27.24 -8.46 40.14
C CYS A 149 25.71 -8.44 40.27
N GLY A 150 25.12 -7.28 40.57
CA GLY A 150 23.76 -7.14 41.09
C GLY A 150 23.68 -7.26 42.62
N ALA A 151 22.47 -7.40 43.15
CA ALA A 151 22.22 -7.59 44.57
C ALA A 151 22.86 -8.89 45.09
N VAL A 152 23.21 -8.91 46.38
CA VAL A 152 23.79 -10.08 47.05
C VAL A 152 22.67 -11.05 47.45
N ASP A 153 22.12 -11.76 46.45
CA ASP A 153 21.00 -12.69 46.58
C ASP A 153 21.41 -14.15 46.86
N GLY A 154 22.72 -14.45 46.81
CA GLY A 154 23.26 -15.80 46.98
C GLY A 154 23.01 -16.72 45.78
N ILE A 155 22.67 -16.19 44.60
CA ILE A 155 22.43 -16.95 43.36
C ILE A 155 23.44 -16.53 42.29
N PHE A 156 24.25 -17.46 41.81
CA PHE A 156 25.28 -17.19 40.81
C PHE A 156 24.60 -17.09 39.43
N GLY A 157 24.01 -15.93 39.17
CA GLY A 157 23.30 -15.60 37.94
C GLY A 157 24.22 -15.13 36.82
N SER A 158 23.62 -14.71 35.70
CA SER A 158 24.36 -14.18 34.54
C SER A 158 25.19 -12.94 34.89
N ARG A 159 24.64 -12.01 35.68
CA ARG A 159 25.36 -10.83 36.18
C ARG A 159 26.53 -11.19 37.10
N THR A 160 26.35 -12.15 38.01
CA THR A 160 27.45 -12.66 38.84
C THR A 160 28.55 -13.31 37.99
N ARG A 161 28.19 -14.05 36.94
CA ARG A 161 29.19 -14.58 35.99
C ARG A 161 29.91 -13.47 35.21
N GLN A 162 29.20 -12.43 34.79
CA GLN A 162 29.81 -11.28 34.10
C GLN A 162 30.78 -10.51 35.03
N ALA A 163 30.42 -10.31 36.29
CA ALA A 163 31.30 -9.71 37.29
C ALA A 163 32.55 -10.57 37.57
N VAL A 164 32.41 -11.90 37.69
CA VAL A 164 33.56 -12.82 37.80
C VAL A 164 34.45 -12.74 36.56
N MET A 165 33.87 -12.71 35.36
CA MET A 165 34.65 -12.59 34.11
C MET A 165 35.40 -11.25 34.03
N ALA A 166 34.77 -10.15 34.42
CA ALA A 166 35.42 -8.84 34.46
C ALA A 166 36.58 -8.83 35.47
N PHE A 167 36.34 -9.30 36.71
CA PHE A 167 37.39 -9.45 37.72
C PHE A 167 38.55 -10.33 37.23
N GLN A 168 38.26 -11.47 36.60
CA GLN A 168 39.26 -12.38 36.04
C GLN A 168 40.10 -11.71 34.96
N ARG A 169 39.45 -11.05 33.99
CA ARG A 169 40.11 -10.34 32.88
C ARG A 169 41.08 -9.29 33.42
N ASP A 170 40.61 -8.46 34.34
CA ASP A 170 41.32 -7.30 34.85
C ASP A 170 42.47 -7.69 35.80
N ASN A 171 42.46 -8.93 36.31
CA ASN A 171 43.50 -9.51 37.15
C ASN A 171 44.42 -10.51 36.43
N GLY A 172 44.33 -10.63 35.09
CA GLY A 172 45.19 -11.52 34.30
C GLY A 172 44.91 -13.02 34.49
N LEU A 173 43.68 -13.38 34.88
CA LEU A 173 43.23 -14.75 35.04
C LEU A 173 42.49 -15.27 33.79
N ALA A 174 42.31 -16.59 33.70
CA ALA A 174 41.47 -17.19 32.67
C ALA A 174 40.01 -16.71 32.81
N VAL A 175 39.44 -16.15 31.73
CA VAL A 175 38.12 -15.50 31.72
C VAL A 175 37.01 -16.50 31.42
N ASP A 176 36.85 -17.50 32.28
CA ASP A 176 35.85 -18.58 32.16
C ASP A 176 34.53 -18.28 32.88
N GLY A 177 34.53 -17.32 33.81
CA GLY A 177 33.40 -16.99 34.67
C GLY A 177 33.17 -18.02 35.79
N ILE A 178 34.23 -18.73 36.19
CA ILE A 178 34.22 -19.79 37.21
C ILE A 178 35.19 -19.40 38.34
N VAL A 179 34.68 -19.42 39.57
CA VAL A 179 35.46 -19.08 40.76
C VAL A 179 36.10 -20.36 41.31
N GLY A 180 37.17 -20.78 40.62
CA GLY A 180 38.10 -21.81 41.09
C GLY A 180 39.26 -21.25 41.93
N PRO A 181 40.16 -22.10 42.45
CA PRO A 181 41.17 -21.71 43.45
C PRO A 181 42.05 -20.50 43.08
N LYS A 182 42.42 -20.34 41.79
CA LYS A 182 43.20 -19.18 41.33
C LYS A 182 42.40 -17.87 41.40
N THR A 183 41.11 -17.90 41.04
CA THR A 183 40.19 -16.75 41.16
C THR A 183 39.97 -16.39 42.63
N ILE A 184 39.80 -17.40 43.50
CA ILE A 184 39.60 -17.24 44.95
C ILE A 184 40.83 -16.60 45.59
N ALA A 185 42.02 -17.13 45.33
CA ALA A 185 43.27 -16.58 45.85
C ALA A 185 43.44 -15.10 45.48
N LYS A 186 43.10 -14.72 44.24
CA LYS A 186 43.22 -13.32 43.77
C LYS A 186 42.16 -12.38 44.37
N LEU A 187 40.90 -12.83 44.55
CA LEU A 187 39.82 -12.05 45.17
C LEU A 187 40.12 -11.60 46.60
N PHE A 188 40.87 -12.43 47.35
CA PHE A 188 41.16 -12.20 48.77
C PHE A 188 42.65 -11.83 49.04
N ALA A 189 43.45 -11.59 48.00
CA ALA A 189 44.85 -11.17 48.12
C ALA A 189 45.06 -9.67 48.42
N VAL A 190 43.99 -8.86 48.53
CA VAL A 190 44.09 -7.39 48.57
C VAL A 190 43.39 -6.83 49.81
N ASN A 191 44.20 -6.18 50.66
CA ASN A 191 43.75 -5.22 51.67
C ASN A 191 44.29 -3.82 51.31
N ASN A 192 43.41 -2.81 51.40
CA ASN A 192 43.61 -1.38 51.17
C ASN A 192 43.67 -0.85 49.68
N PRO A 193 43.06 0.33 49.40
CA PRO A 193 43.05 1.07 48.11
C PRO A 193 44.22 2.12 48.07
N PRO A 194 44.35 3.10 47.12
CA PRO A 194 43.47 3.57 46.01
C PRO A 194 44.18 3.49 44.61
N GLN A 195 43.97 4.25 43.51
CA GLN A 195 43.47 5.63 43.20
C GLN A 195 42.75 5.76 41.82
N ASN A 196 42.37 7.01 41.48
CA ASN A 196 41.58 7.49 40.34
C ASN A 196 42.43 7.92 39.11
N GLN A 197 41.94 7.69 37.88
CA GLN A 197 42.04 8.65 36.77
C GLN A 197 41.03 8.37 35.63
N ASN A 198 40.41 9.42 35.10
CA ASN A 198 39.52 9.43 33.93
C ASN A 198 40.09 10.43 32.89
N PRO A 199 39.88 10.21 31.57
CA PRO A 199 38.94 11.10 30.88
C PRO A 199 38.02 10.40 29.85
N GLU A 200 37.08 11.18 29.31
CA GLU A 200 35.89 10.73 28.59
C GLU A 200 36.02 10.88 27.03
N PRO A 201 34.97 10.89 26.16
CA PRO A 201 34.96 10.01 24.98
C PRO A 201 35.07 10.73 23.61
N SER A 202 35.19 9.93 22.54
CA SER A 202 35.09 10.38 21.14
C SER A 202 34.14 9.51 20.31
N ALA A 203 33.36 10.15 19.41
CA ALA A 203 32.21 9.57 18.70
C ALA A 203 32.57 8.98 17.29
N PRO A 204 31.64 8.29 16.59
CA PRO A 204 31.92 7.58 15.34
C PRO A 204 31.66 8.42 14.06
N PRO A 205 32.21 8.01 12.89
CA PRO A 205 31.81 8.52 11.58
C PRO A 205 30.54 7.81 11.03
N SER A 206 29.91 8.44 10.03
CA SER A 206 28.58 8.12 9.48
C SER A 206 28.62 7.41 8.11
N ASN A 207 27.43 7.06 7.60
CA ASN A 207 27.21 6.61 6.21
C ASN A 207 27.31 7.79 5.22
N ASP A 208 27.59 7.47 3.97
CA ASP A 208 27.12 8.19 2.77
C ASP A 208 26.80 7.15 1.66
N GLU A 209 26.04 7.53 0.64
CA GLU A 209 25.42 6.61 -0.33
C GLU A 209 26.15 6.48 -1.68
N GLN A 210 25.71 5.47 -2.46
CA GLN A 210 25.26 5.61 -3.86
C GLN A 210 26.01 4.83 -4.99
N THR A 211 25.19 4.09 -5.76
CA THR A 211 25.38 3.58 -7.14
C THR A 211 26.48 2.57 -7.53
N SER A 212 25.99 1.39 -7.94
CA SER A 212 26.14 0.79 -9.29
C SER A 212 27.51 0.30 -9.82
N GLY A 213 27.55 -1.00 -10.10
CA GLY A 213 28.08 -1.53 -11.37
C GLY A 213 29.56 -1.89 -11.44
N GLY A 214 29.87 -3.01 -12.11
CA GLY A 214 31.24 -3.42 -12.43
C GLY A 214 31.53 -4.88 -12.11
N SER A 215 31.65 -5.72 -13.14
CA SER A 215 32.26 -7.05 -13.06
C SER A 215 33.74 -6.95 -13.43
N GLU A 216 34.64 -7.69 -12.76
CA GLU A 216 35.40 -8.78 -13.39
C GLU A 216 36.42 -9.46 -12.46
N ASN A 217 37.14 -10.46 -12.99
CA ASN A 217 37.92 -11.44 -12.25
C ASN A 217 39.27 -10.92 -11.72
N GLY A 218 39.70 -11.43 -10.56
CA GLY A 218 41.02 -11.18 -9.99
C GLY A 218 41.40 -12.13 -8.86
N ASN A 219 41.73 -13.39 -9.18
CA ASN A 219 42.11 -14.40 -8.17
C ASN A 219 43.53 -14.16 -7.63
N GLN A 220 43.66 -13.66 -6.40
CA GLN A 220 44.84 -13.86 -5.56
C GLN A 220 44.45 -14.19 -4.10
N ASN A 221 45.09 -15.23 -3.56
CA ASN A 221 44.83 -15.75 -2.21
C ASN A 221 45.40 -14.85 -1.10
N ALA A 222 44.54 -14.20 -0.31
CA ALA A 222 44.91 -13.63 0.99
C ALA A 222 43.68 -13.36 1.90
N THR A 223 42.82 -14.36 2.13
CA THR A 223 41.67 -14.21 3.04
C THR A 223 42.17 -13.90 4.46
N PRO A 224 41.78 -12.78 5.10
CA PRO A 224 42.33 -12.40 6.40
C PRO A 224 41.96 -13.44 7.47
N PRO A 225 42.92 -13.90 8.30
CA PRO A 225 42.70 -15.01 9.22
C PRO A 225 41.70 -14.65 10.32
N ILE A 226 40.90 -15.64 10.74
CA ILE A 226 40.10 -15.54 11.95
C ILE A 226 41.06 -15.60 13.14
N THR A 227 41.38 -14.44 13.72
CA THR A 227 42.30 -14.31 14.86
C THR A 227 41.61 -14.40 16.22
N THR A 228 40.28 -14.39 16.25
CA THR A 228 39.48 -14.35 17.50
C THR A 228 38.50 -15.52 17.62
N MET A 229 38.17 -15.92 18.85
CA MET A 229 37.20 -16.97 19.10
C MET A 229 35.77 -16.46 18.86
N LEU A 230 35.10 -16.98 17.83
CA LEU A 230 33.74 -16.57 17.46
C LEU A 230 32.68 -17.52 18.04
N ARG A 231 31.55 -16.99 18.50
CA ARG A 231 30.44 -17.77 19.10
C ARG A 231 29.10 -17.07 18.90
N LEU A 232 28.00 -17.71 19.29
CA LEU A 232 26.66 -17.11 19.24
C LEU A 232 26.65 -15.68 19.86
N GLY A 233 26.29 -14.69 19.05
CA GLY A 233 26.31 -13.27 19.40
C GLY A 233 27.54 -12.48 18.94
N SER A 234 28.61 -13.13 18.47
CA SER A 234 29.71 -12.45 17.75
C SER A 234 29.20 -11.76 16.48
N ARG A 235 29.81 -10.64 16.09
CA ARG A 235 29.50 -9.90 14.86
C ARG A 235 30.78 -9.36 14.20
N GLY A 236 30.72 -9.07 12.90
CA GLY A 236 31.79 -8.40 12.15
C GLY A 236 32.43 -9.25 11.05
N SER A 237 33.45 -8.70 10.39
CA SER A 237 34.08 -9.30 9.19
C SER A 237 34.61 -10.72 9.38
N GLN A 238 35.19 -11.06 10.54
CA GLN A 238 35.64 -12.44 10.82
C GLN A 238 34.48 -13.45 10.83
N VAL A 239 33.26 -13.02 11.19
CA VAL A 239 32.05 -13.85 11.11
C VAL A 239 31.59 -14.00 9.66
N ALA A 240 31.68 -12.96 8.83
CA ALA A 240 31.38 -13.06 7.41
C ALA A 240 32.36 -14.02 6.68
N THR A 241 33.66 -13.95 7.01
CA THR A 241 34.68 -14.91 6.54
C THR A 241 34.34 -16.35 6.96
N LEU A 242 33.93 -16.55 8.22
CA LEU A 242 33.46 -17.86 8.71
C LEU A 242 32.23 -18.37 7.95
N GLN A 243 31.19 -17.55 7.81
CA GLN A 243 29.92 -17.91 7.15
C GLN A 243 30.15 -18.31 5.70
N ARG A 244 30.94 -17.52 4.96
CA ARG A 244 31.32 -17.83 3.58
C ARG A 244 31.99 -19.20 3.50
N ARG A 245 32.97 -19.46 4.37
CA ARG A 245 33.71 -20.74 4.40
C ARG A 245 32.85 -21.94 4.80
N LEU A 246 31.89 -21.76 5.71
CA LEU A 246 30.93 -22.82 6.06
C LEU A 246 30.02 -23.16 4.88
N ASN A 247 29.47 -22.15 4.20
CA ASN A 247 28.64 -22.34 3.01
C ASN A 247 29.42 -22.99 1.85
N GLU A 248 30.67 -22.58 1.59
CA GLU A 248 31.59 -23.22 0.63
C GLU A 248 31.76 -24.73 0.91
N LEU A 249 31.80 -25.11 2.19
CA LEU A 249 31.95 -26.48 2.65
C LEU A 249 30.61 -27.22 2.82
N GLY A 250 29.49 -26.65 2.36
CA GLY A 250 28.15 -27.24 2.40
C GLY A 250 27.36 -27.03 3.69
N TYR A 251 27.95 -26.41 4.71
CA TYR A 251 27.32 -26.17 6.02
C TYR A 251 26.50 -24.88 6.01
N ASN A 252 25.26 -24.98 5.52
CA ASN A 252 24.34 -23.85 5.38
C ASN A 252 24.18 -23.03 6.68
N CYS A 253 24.82 -21.86 6.73
CA CYS A 253 24.74 -20.93 7.85
C CYS A 253 23.72 -19.80 7.64
N GLY A 254 23.04 -19.76 6.49
CA GLY A 254 22.28 -18.61 5.98
C GLY A 254 23.13 -17.68 5.09
N ALA A 255 22.61 -16.48 4.84
CA ALA A 255 23.34 -15.43 4.13
C ALA A 255 24.61 -15.00 4.90
N VAL A 256 25.58 -14.45 4.18
CA VAL A 256 26.84 -13.95 4.76
C VAL A 256 26.63 -12.54 5.30
N ASP A 257 25.93 -12.44 6.43
CA ASP A 257 25.51 -11.19 7.08
C ASP A 257 26.50 -10.65 8.13
N GLY A 258 27.53 -11.41 8.47
CA GLY A 258 28.50 -11.07 9.52
C GLY A 258 27.96 -11.17 10.94
N ILE A 259 26.83 -11.83 11.18
CA ILE A 259 26.19 -12.02 12.50
C ILE A 259 26.20 -13.51 12.86
N PHE A 260 26.85 -13.88 13.96
CA PHE A 260 26.95 -15.26 14.42
C PHE A 260 25.64 -15.64 15.12
N GLY A 261 24.60 -15.88 14.32
CA GLY A 261 23.26 -16.22 14.77
C GLY A 261 23.10 -17.72 15.09
N SER A 262 21.85 -18.12 15.33
CA SER A 262 21.49 -19.53 15.59
C SER A 262 21.87 -20.45 14.42
N ARG A 263 21.58 -20.04 13.17
CA ARG A 263 21.94 -20.79 11.95
C ARG A 263 23.46 -20.92 11.79
N THR A 264 24.23 -19.84 11.98
CA THR A 264 25.70 -19.91 11.97
C THR A 264 26.24 -20.82 13.08
N ARG A 265 25.65 -20.80 14.28
CA ARG A 265 26.01 -21.77 15.33
C ARG A 265 25.67 -23.20 14.95
N GLN A 266 24.52 -23.46 14.32
CA GLN A 266 24.14 -24.80 13.86
C GLN A 266 25.10 -25.31 12.76
N ALA A 267 25.47 -24.46 11.80
CA ALA A 267 26.49 -24.78 10.79
C ALA A 267 27.86 -25.08 11.40
N VAL A 268 28.31 -24.28 12.39
CA VAL A 268 29.54 -24.56 13.15
C VAL A 268 29.44 -25.88 13.92
N MET A 269 28.32 -26.18 14.57
CA MET A 269 28.12 -27.44 15.30
C MET A 269 28.12 -28.66 14.37
N ALA A 270 27.47 -28.57 13.20
CA ALA A 270 27.53 -29.61 12.18
C ALA A 270 28.95 -29.80 11.67
N PHE A 271 29.64 -28.72 11.27
CA PHE A 271 31.04 -28.76 10.85
C PHE A 271 31.96 -29.37 11.92
N GLN A 272 31.78 -28.99 13.19
CA GLN A 272 32.53 -29.53 14.32
C GLN A 272 32.30 -31.03 14.48
N ARG A 273 31.04 -31.47 14.53
CA ARG A 273 30.65 -32.88 14.67
C ARG A 273 31.26 -33.71 13.55
N ASP A 274 31.14 -33.23 12.32
CA ASP A 274 31.53 -33.96 11.11
C ASP A 274 33.06 -33.94 10.88
N ASN A 275 33.79 -33.10 11.64
CA ASN A 275 35.27 -33.05 11.68
C ASN A 275 35.88 -33.59 12.98
N GLY A 276 35.11 -34.25 13.86
CA GLY A 276 35.61 -34.82 15.12
C GLY A 276 36.06 -33.78 16.16
N LEU A 277 35.49 -32.58 16.11
CA LEU A 277 35.72 -31.50 17.08
C LEU A 277 34.63 -31.49 18.17
N ALA A 278 34.93 -30.84 19.30
CA ALA A 278 33.94 -30.60 20.34
C ALA A 278 32.76 -29.78 19.79
N VAL A 279 31.53 -30.31 19.91
CA VAL A 279 30.31 -29.76 19.32
C VAL A 279 29.69 -28.69 20.24
N ASP A 280 30.45 -27.62 20.50
CA ASP A 280 30.04 -26.50 21.37
C ASP A 280 29.36 -25.34 20.61
N GLY A 281 29.61 -25.25 19.30
CA GLY A 281 29.18 -24.15 18.45
C GLY A 281 30.04 -22.89 18.58
N ILE A 282 31.32 -23.07 18.94
CA ILE A 282 32.32 -22.03 19.16
C ILE A 282 33.49 -22.25 18.20
N VAL A 283 33.77 -21.28 17.36
CA VAL A 283 34.91 -21.29 16.43
C VAL A 283 36.16 -20.86 17.20
N GLY A 284 36.74 -21.82 17.92
CA GLY A 284 38.07 -21.72 18.53
C GLY A 284 39.19 -22.18 17.59
N PRO A 285 40.47 -22.11 18.02
CA PRO A 285 41.63 -22.39 17.16
C PRO A 285 41.59 -23.75 16.45
N LYS A 286 41.10 -24.82 17.10
CA LYS A 286 40.95 -26.15 16.47
C LYS A 286 39.92 -26.15 15.34
N THR A 287 38.85 -25.37 15.46
CA THR A 287 37.82 -25.21 14.42
C THR A 287 38.34 -24.36 13.27
N ILE A 288 39.08 -23.27 13.58
CA ILE A 288 39.71 -22.40 12.58
C ILE A 288 40.71 -23.17 11.72
N ALA A 289 41.59 -23.98 12.34
CA ALA A 289 42.57 -24.80 11.65
C ALA A 289 41.96 -25.90 10.74
N LYS A 290 40.73 -26.34 11.03
CA LYS A 290 39.97 -27.26 10.17
C LYS A 290 39.20 -26.55 9.05
N LEU A 291 38.73 -25.33 9.28
CA LEU A 291 38.07 -24.50 8.24
C LEU A 291 39.06 -23.98 7.19
N PHE A 292 40.27 -23.61 7.63
CA PHE A 292 41.32 -23.00 6.82
C PHE A 292 42.65 -23.77 6.97
N PRO A 293 42.75 -25.00 6.44
CA PRO A 293 44.03 -25.72 6.39
C PRO A 293 45.00 -24.99 5.46
N THR A 294 46.28 -24.93 5.86
CA THR A 294 47.31 -24.11 5.19
C THR A 294 48.09 -24.84 4.09
N GLU A 295 47.80 -26.11 3.83
CA GLU A 295 48.52 -26.97 2.87
C GLU A 295 47.55 -27.85 2.05
N PRO A 296 47.93 -28.24 0.81
CA PRO A 296 47.12 -29.14 -0.03
C PRO A 296 47.04 -30.57 0.57
N PRO A 297 46.01 -31.35 0.21
CA PRO A 297 45.60 -32.51 1.01
C PRO A 297 46.58 -33.69 0.93
N GLN A 298 47.12 -34.08 2.09
CA GLN A 298 47.63 -35.43 2.34
C GLN A 298 46.57 -36.26 3.07
N ASN A 299 46.54 -37.57 2.80
CA ASN A 299 45.52 -38.48 3.31
C ASN A 299 45.66 -38.67 4.85
N PRO A 300 44.57 -38.77 5.64
CA PRO A 300 44.62 -38.48 7.07
C PRO A 300 45.14 -39.63 7.94
N GLN A 301 45.99 -39.29 8.91
CA GLN A 301 46.41 -40.16 10.02
C GLN A 301 45.90 -39.57 11.37
N PRO A 302 45.23 -40.35 12.26
CA PRO A 302 44.46 -39.79 13.38
C PRO A 302 45.10 -39.91 14.78
N GLN A 303 44.98 -38.86 15.61
CA GLN A 303 44.98 -38.89 17.10
C GLN A 303 44.88 -37.45 17.69
N PRO A 304 44.64 -37.23 19.01
CA PRO A 304 44.16 -38.16 20.05
C PRO A 304 42.91 -37.66 20.84
N GLU A 305 42.28 -38.59 21.57
CA GLU A 305 41.14 -38.37 22.48
C GLU A 305 41.55 -38.16 23.97
N PRO A 306 40.60 -37.92 24.92
CA PRO A 306 40.90 -37.73 26.34
C PRO A 306 41.65 -38.92 26.97
N LYS A 307 42.58 -38.61 27.89
CA LYS A 307 43.56 -39.54 28.44
C LYS A 307 42.92 -40.71 29.22
N PRO A 308 43.08 -41.98 28.78
CA PRO A 308 42.72 -43.16 29.57
C PRO A 308 43.72 -43.41 30.72
N GLU A 309 43.40 -44.35 31.61
CA GLU A 309 44.42 -45.04 32.41
C GLU A 309 45.45 -45.73 31.49
N PRO A 310 46.71 -45.93 31.92
CA PRO A 310 47.78 -46.39 31.03
C PRO A 310 47.59 -47.86 30.61
N GLN A 311 46.82 -48.06 29.53
CA GLN A 311 46.86 -49.28 28.73
C GLN A 311 48.29 -49.48 28.17
N PRO A 312 48.77 -50.73 28.04
CA PRO A 312 50.06 -51.00 27.42
C PRO A 312 50.05 -50.46 25.98
N GLN A 313 51.22 -50.01 25.50
CA GLN A 313 51.36 -49.58 24.10
C GLN A 313 50.96 -50.74 23.19
N PRO A 314 50.17 -50.50 22.11
CA PRO A 314 50.04 -51.50 21.07
C PRO A 314 51.42 -51.77 20.50
N GLU A 315 51.80 -53.05 20.42
CA GLU A 315 53.02 -53.47 19.73
C GLU A 315 52.95 -52.96 18.27
N PRO A 316 54.10 -52.59 17.67
CA PRO A 316 54.11 -52.16 16.28
C PRO A 316 53.48 -53.26 15.42
N GLN A 317 52.41 -52.90 14.67
CA GLN A 317 51.63 -53.88 13.92
C GLN A 317 52.57 -54.77 13.08
N PRO A 318 52.38 -56.10 13.10
CA PRO A 318 53.21 -56.99 12.30
C PRO A 318 53.13 -56.53 10.84
N LYS A 319 54.27 -56.59 10.14
CA LYS A 319 54.27 -56.34 8.69
C LYS A 319 53.30 -57.33 8.04
N PRO A 320 52.44 -56.88 7.10
CA PRO A 320 51.44 -57.75 6.50
C PRO A 320 52.04 -59.06 6.00
N GLU A 321 51.33 -60.16 6.22
CA GLU A 321 51.85 -61.49 5.92
C GLU A 321 52.28 -61.60 4.44
N PRO A 322 53.41 -62.29 4.12
CA PRO A 322 53.88 -62.41 2.75
C PRO A 322 52.82 -63.01 1.82
N GLY A 323 52.37 -62.22 0.84
CA GLY A 323 51.27 -62.57 -0.05
C GLY A 323 49.89 -62.02 0.34
N PHE A 324 49.79 -61.17 1.37
CA PHE A 324 48.57 -60.47 1.71
C PHE A 324 48.09 -59.57 0.55
N THR A 325 46.83 -59.75 0.17
CA THR A 325 46.11 -59.01 -0.87
C THR A 325 44.77 -58.51 -0.32
N GLN A 326 44.64 -57.19 -0.26
CA GLN A 326 43.45 -56.51 0.26
C GLN A 326 42.28 -56.65 -0.73
N PHE A 327 41.12 -57.08 -0.25
CA PHE A 327 39.90 -57.12 -1.04
C PHE A 327 39.21 -55.76 -1.01
N HIS A 328 38.60 -55.33 -2.12
CA HIS A 328 37.93 -54.04 -2.21
C HIS A 328 36.45 -54.14 -2.54
N GLY A 329 35.65 -53.26 -1.93
CA GLY A 329 34.24 -53.10 -2.25
C GLY A 329 34.04 -52.62 -3.68
N THR A 330 32.96 -53.05 -4.34
CA THR A 330 32.59 -52.55 -5.67
C THR A 330 31.81 -51.24 -5.49
N PRO A 331 32.32 -50.07 -5.93
CA PRO A 331 31.72 -48.79 -5.59
C PRO A 331 30.25 -48.68 -6.01
N GLY A 332 29.42 -48.23 -5.07
CA GLY A 332 27.98 -48.07 -5.26
C GLY A 332 27.13 -49.35 -5.17
N ALA A 333 27.74 -50.55 -5.10
CA ALA A 333 27.00 -51.82 -5.06
C ALA A 333 26.09 -52.00 -3.82
N LEU A 334 26.28 -51.19 -2.77
CA LEU A 334 25.45 -51.14 -1.57
C LEU A 334 25.00 -49.71 -1.21
N ALA A 335 24.90 -48.83 -2.22
CA ALA A 335 24.45 -47.45 -2.03
C ALA A 335 23.09 -47.38 -1.31
N GLY A 336 23.02 -46.55 -0.26
CA GLY A 336 21.80 -46.35 0.54
C GLY A 336 21.47 -47.49 1.52
N LYS A 337 22.29 -48.54 1.62
CA LYS A 337 22.16 -49.59 2.63
C LYS A 337 22.85 -49.20 3.94
N VAL A 338 22.30 -49.64 5.07
CA VAL A 338 22.86 -49.44 6.41
C VAL A 338 23.18 -50.80 7.03
N ILE A 339 24.45 -51.09 7.23
CA ILE A 339 24.90 -52.40 7.72
C ILE A 339 25.48 -52.23 9.13
N PHE A 340 24.84 -52.87 10.10
CA PHE A 340 25.35 -52.96 11.47
C PHE A 340 26.27 -54.17 11.57
N VAL A 341 27.50 -53.95 12.01
CA VAL A 341 28.52 -55.00 12.16
C VAL A 341 28.91 -55.09 13.64
N ASP A 342 28.85 -56.29 14.19
CA ASP A 342 29.09 -56.55 15.60
C ASP A 342 30.28 -57.49 15.80
N ALA A 343 31.36 -56.99 16.37
CA ALA A 343 32.52 -57.79 16.76
C ALA A 343 32.25 -58.43 18.12
N GLY A 344 32.01 -59.74 18.16
CA GLY A 344 31.72 -60.50 19.38
C GLY A 344 32.75 -60.29 20.51
N HIS A 345 32.33 -60.51 21.76
CA HIS A 345 33.18 -60.36 22.96
C HIS A 345 33.83 -58.96 23.07
N GLY A 346 34.90 -58.78 23.86
CA GLY A 346 35.62 -57.49 23.98
C GLY A 346 36.00 -57.13 25.43
N GLY A 347 37.12 -56.42 25.59
CA GLY A 347 37.61 -55.93 26.88
C GLY A 347 37.90 -57.07 27.86
N THR A 348 37.13 -57.14 28.95
CA THR A 348 37.20 -58.18 29.99
C THR A 348 36.64 -59.53 29.56
N ASP A 349 35.88 -59.58 28.46
CA ASP A 349 35.39 -60.82 27.84
C ASP A 349 36.31 -61.19 26.65
N PRO A 350 37.14 -62.24 26.76
CA PRO A 350 38.05 -62.63 25.68
C PRO A 350 37.40 -63.48 24.59
N GLY A 351 36.17 -63.98 24.81
CA GLY A 351 35.62 -65.11 24.06
C GLY A 351 36.47 -66.38 24.19
N ALA A 352 36.42 -67.27 23.20
CA ALA A 352 37.27 -68.45 23.13
C ALA A 352 38.76 -68.07 22.99
N THR A 353 39.65 -68.81 23.65
CA THR A 353 41.10 -68.55 23.62
C THR A 353 41.92 -69.83 23.43
N ARG A 354 43.10 -69.69 22.81
CA ARG A 354 44.08 -70.78 22.66
C ARG A 354 45.49 -70.23 22.50
N LYS A 355 46.50 -70.95 23.03
CA LYS A 355 47.89 -70.67 22.68
C LYS A 355 48.22 -71.25 21.30
N HIS A 356 49.03 -70.54 20.52
CA HIS A 356 49.56 -70.97 19.22
C HIS A 356 51.08 -70.75 19.19
N GLU A 357 51.80 -71.70 18.60
CA GLU A 357 53.25 -71.61 18.43
C GLU A 357 53.61 -70.46 17.47
N GLY A 358 54.60 -69.63 17.82
CA GLY A 358 54.96 -68.42 17.05
C GLY A 358 53.97 -67.24 17.12
N TYR A 359 52.71 -67.43 17.50
CA TYR A 359 51.67 -66.38 17.52
C TYR A 359 51.09 -66.07 18.93
N GLY A 360 51.57 -66.74 19.98
CA GLY A 360 51.22 -66.39 21.36
C GLY A 360 49.80 -66.81 21.78
N LEU A 361 49.07 -65.93 22.48
CA LEU A 361 47.70 -66.20 22.95
C LEU A 361 46.69 -65.63 21.95
N VAL A 362 46.08 -66.51 21.15
CA VAL A 362 44.97 -66.17 20.26
C VAL A 362 43.69 -66.04 21.10
N ARG A 363 42.94 -64.95 20.88
CA ARG A 363 41.66 -64.65 21.54
C ARG A 363 40.62 -64.29 20.50
N GLU A 364 39.40 -64.84 20.63
CA GLU A 364 38.28 -64.58 19.73
C GLU A 364 38.02 -63.08 19.55
N LYS A 365 38.00 -62.33 20.67
CA LYS A 365 37.71 -60.89 20.66
C LYS A 365 38.65 -60.05 19.78
N ASP A 366 39.87 -60.53 19.52
CA ASP A 366 40.85 -59.83 18.67
C ASP A 366 40.58 -60.15 17.20
N LEU A 367 40.38 -61.44 16.88
CA LEU A 367 40.10 -61.95 15.54
C LEU A 367 38.81 -61.34 14.96
N VAL A 368 37.73 -61.30 15.75
CA VAL A 368 36.43 -60.81 15.28
C VAL A 368 36.38 -59.29 15.16
N LEU A 369 37.23 -58.56 15.90
CA LEU A 369 37.40 -57.11 15.73
C LEU A 369 38.14 -56.79 14.43
N ASP A 370 39.25 -57.48 14.14
CA ASP A 370 39.96 -57.35 12.86
C ASP A 370 39.04 -57.70 11.67
N MET A 371 38.29 -58.81 11.73
CA MET A 371 37.32 -59.16 10.68
C MET A 371 36.20 -58.13 10.53
N ALA A 372 35.69 -57.55 11.63
CA ALA A 372 34.67 -56.50 11.60
C ALA A 372 35.20 -55.20 10.96
N LEU A 373 36.46 -54.83 11.25
CA LEU A 373 37.11 -53.64 10.67
C LEU A 373 37.40 -53.81 9.17
N ARG A 374 37.85 -54.99 8.74
CA ARG A 374 38.00 -55.35 7.31
C ARG A 374 36.66 -55.30 6.59
N LEU A 375 35.62 -55.90 7.18
CA LEU A 375 34.27 -55.90 6.64
C LEU A 375 33.71 -54.48 6.53
N LYS A 376 33.88 -53.63 7.56
CA LYS A 376 33.48 -52.23 7.53
C LYS A 376 34.06 -51.50 6.33
N ARG A 377 35.38 -51.59 6.13
CA ARG A 377 36.07 -50.96 5.00
C ARG A 377 35.50 -51.41 3.65
N ILE A 378 35.34 -52.72 3.44
CA ILE A 378 34.82 -53.28 2.18
C ILE A 378 33.38 -52.82 1.91
N LEU A 379 32.56 -52.70 2.94
CA LEU A 379 31.17 -52.23 2.83
C LEU A 379 31.07 -50.72 2.56
N GLU A 380 31.90 -49.90 3.21
CA GLU A 380 31.97 -48.45 2.96
C GLU A 380 32.51 -48.13 1.56
N GLU A 381 33.54 -48.87 1.09
CA GLU A 381 34.02 -48.80 -0.30
C GLU A 381 32.92 -49.15 -1.31
N ALA A 382 31.98 -50.03 -0.94
CA ALA A 382 30.81 -50.35 -1.75
C ALA A 382 29.63 -49.35 -1.60
N GLY A 383 29.78 -48.28 -0.80
CA GLY A 383 28.79 -47.23 -0.62
C GLY A 383 27.72 -47.49 0.46
N ALA A 384 27.91 -48.49 1.32
CA ALA A 384 27.05 -48.68 2.48
C ALA A 384 27.44 -47.78 3.65
N THR A 385 26.46 -47.31 4.42
CA THR A 385 26.70 -46.73 5.75
C THR A 385 26.94 -47.87 6.73
N VAL A 386 28.13 -47.95 7.34
CA VAL A 386 28.46 -49.01 8.30
C VAL A 386 28.49 -48.48 9.73
N ILE A 387 27.81 -49.20 10.64
CA ILE A 387 27.77 -48.88 12.07
C ILE A 387 28.34 -50.07 12.85
N LEU A 388 29.47 -49.85 13.53
CA LEU A 388 30.03 -50.84 14.46
C LEU A 388 29.38 -50.72 15.83
N THR A 389 28.84 -51.81 16.37
CA THR A 389 28.39 -51.88 17.78
C THR A 389 29.57 -51.90 18.76
N ARG A 390 30.72 -52.44 18.31
CA ARG A 390 32.00 -52.44 19.00
C ARG A 390 33.10 -51.99 18.03
N PRO A 391 33.61 -50.75 18.13
CA PRO A 391 34.68 -50.24 17.28
C PRO A 391 36.10 -50.55 17.80
N ASP A 392 36.24 -50.98 19.06
CA ASP A 392 37.53 -51.21 19.73
C ASP A 392 37.47 -52.34 20.79
N ASP A 393 38.53 -52.51 21.59
CA ASP A 393 38.62 -53.52 22.64
C ASP A 393 37.96 -53.12 23.98
N ARG A 394 36.78 -52.50 23.93
CA ARG A 394 35.92 -52.30 25.11
C ARG A 394 34.93 -53.46 25.29
N TYR A 395 34.57 -53.72 26.55
CA TYR A 395 33.49 -54.64 26.86
C TYR A 395 32.13 -53.96 26.62
N TYR A 396 31.33 -54.54 25.73
CA TYR A 396 29.94 -54.17 25.49
C TYR A 396 29.03 -55.38 25.69
N SER A 397 28.00 -55.24 26.52
CA SER A 397 27.06 -56.33 26.81
C SER A 397 26.29 -56.77 25.56
N LEU A 398 25.84 -58.02 25.54
CA LEU A 398 25.04 -58.58 24.42
C LEU A 398 23.83 -57.72 24.08
N PHE A 399 23.16 -57.19 25.12
CA PHE A 399 22.03 -56.29 24.93
C PHE A 399 22.44 -54.92 24.36
N TYR A 400 23.50 -54.27 24.85
CA TYR A 400 23.89 -52.93 24.39
C TYR A 400 24.10 -52.88 22.86
N ARG A 401 24.66 -53.95 22.30
CA ARG A 401 24.88 -54.11 20.85
C ARG A 401 23.58 -54.00 20.06
N SER A 402 22.54 -54.73 20.46
CA SER A 402 21.21 -54.67 19.85
C SER A 402 20.46 -53.38 20.18
N ALA A 403 20.67 -52.84 21.38
CA ALA A 403 20.08 -51.56 21.80
C ALA A 403 20.52 -50.42 20.88
N LEU A 404 21.82 -50.33 20.58
CA LEU A 404 22.41 -49.33 19.68
C LEU A 404 21.74 -49.30 18.31
N VAL A 405 21.46 -50.48 17.72
CA VAL A 405 20.75 -50.64 16.45
C VAL A 405 19.33 -50.08 16.52
N ASN A 406 18.57 -50.50 17.55
CA ASN A 406 17.19 -50.06 17.74
C ASN A 406 17.11 -48.55 18.05
N THR A 407 18.01 -48.03 18.90
CA THR A 407 18.15 -46.61 19.22
C THR A 407 18.46 -45.78 17.97
N HIS A 408 19.36 -46.23 17.09
CA HIS A 408 19.64 -45.54 15.83
C HIS A 408 18.38 -45.43 14.97
N ILE A 409 17.65 -46.53 14.78
CA ILE A 409 16.40 -46.57 13.98
C ILE A 409 15.33 -45.63 14.57
N LEU A 410 15.13 -45.66 15.89
CA LEU A 410 14.17 -44.79 16.59
C LEU A 410 14.58 -43.31 16.53
N GLN A 411 15.88 -42.99 16.54
CA GLN A 411 16.38 -41.64 16.33
C GLN A 411 16.13 -41.14 14.90
N THR A 412 16.28 -42.01 13.89
CA THR A 412 15.98 -41.68 12.48
C THR A 412 14.48 -41.42 12.28
N GLU A 413 13.59 -42.25 12.85
CA GLU A 413 12.15 -41.96 12.80
C GLU A 413 11.78 -40.68 13.56
N LEU A 414 12.34 -40.46 14.75
CA LEU A 414 12.09 -39.25 15.52
C LEU A 414 12.58 -37.99 14.78
N ALA A 415 13.63 -38.08 13.97
CA ALA A 415 14.06 -36.99 13.10
C ALA A 415 13.09 -36.75 11.93
N ALA A 416 12.58 -37.81 11.31
CA ALA A 416 11.58 -37.72 10.23
C ALA A 416 10.26 -37.11 10.73
N VAL A 417 9.66 -37.66 11.79
CA VAL A 417 8.37 -37.16 12.34
C VAL A 417 8.48 -35.73 12.85
N LYS A 418 9.64 -35.31 13.39
CA LYS A 418 9.89 -33.89 13.70
C LYS A 418 9.89 -33.00 12.46
N LYS A 419 10.56 -33.42 11.38
CA LYS A 419 10.58 -32.68 10.11
C LYS A 419 9.17 -32.55 9.53
N ASP A 420 8.38 -33.62 9.57
CA ASP A 420 7.01 -33.64 9.02
C ASP A 420 6.07 -32.75 9.86
N ARG A 421 6.23 -32.74 11.19
CA ARG A 421 5.53 -31.79 12.09
C ARG A 421 5.94 -30.35 11.80
N ASP A 422 7.23 -30.09 11.64
CA ASP A 422 7.75 -28.74 11.39
C ASP A 422 7.29 -28.20 10.03
N ALA A 423 7.11 -29.07 9.03
CA ALA A 423 6.46 -28.74 7.76
C ALA A 423 4.94 -28.49 7.91
N ALA A 424 4.23 -29.30 8.70
CA ALA A 424 2.82 -29.07 9.00
C ALA A 424 2.57 -27.74 9.74
N LEU A 425 3.45 -27.38 10.68
CA LEU A 425 3.44 -26.09 11.38
C LEU A 425 3.67 -24.91 10.43
N GLN A 426 4.60 -25.02 9.47
CA GLN A 426 4.83 -23.99 8.44
C GLN A 426 3.62 -23.85 7.51
N ALA A 427 3.03 -24.96 7.06
CA ALA A 427 1.82 -24.94 6.24
C ALA A 427 0.62 -24.34 6.98
N LYS A 428 0.47 -24.63 8.28
CA LYS A 428 -0.55 -23.99 9.14
C LYS A 428 -0.33 -22.47 9.23
N GLN A 429 0.92 -22.02 9.46
CA GLN A 429 1.22 -20.60 9.55
C GLN A 429 0.88 -19.86 8.25
N ALA A 430 1.28 -20.40 7.10
CA ALA A 430 0.98 -19.80 5.80
C ALA A 430 -0.53 -19.63 5.56
N LYS A 431 -1.34 -20.65 5.86
CA LYS A 431 -2.81 -20.56 5.78
C LYS A 431 -3.41 -19.58 6.78
N GLY A 432 -2.80 -19.42 7.97
CA GLY A 432 -3.21 -18.41 8.93
C GLY A 432 -2.92 -16.97 8.47
N GLU A 433 -1.83 -16.76 7.72
CA GLU A 433 -1.50 -15.48 7.10
C GLU A 433 -2.44 -15.17 5.91
N GLU A 434 -2.74 -16.17 5.08
CA GLU A 434 -3.74 -16.10 4.00
C GLU A 434 -5.16 -15.80 4.52
N LEU A 435 -5.58 -16.50 5.59
CA LEU A 435 -6.86 -16.26 6.27
C LEU A 435 -6.96 -14.82 6.79
N ALA A 436 -5.91 -14.31 7.45
CA ALA A 436 -5.89 -12.94 7.95
C ALA A 436 -5.96 -11.90 6.82
N GLN A 437 -5.33 -12.16 5.67
CA GLN A 437 -5.46 -11.33 4.47
C GLN A 437 -6.90 -11.34 3.93
N LYS A 438 -7.54 -12.51 3.88
CA LYS A 438 -8.91 -12.67 3.39
C LYS A 438 -9.96 -12.04 4.31
N GLU A 439 -9.82 -12.19 5.62
CA GLU A 439 -10.66 -11.49 6.60
C GLU A 439 -10.48 -9.96 6.49
N HIS A 440 -9.27 -9.46 6.21
CA HIS A 440 -9.06 -8.03 5.96
C HIS A 440 -9.67 -7.54 4.63
N GLU A 441 -9.52 -8.30 3.54
CA GLU A 441 -10.17 -8.01 2.24
C GLU A 441 -11.70 -7.92 2.41
N LYS A 442 -12.28 -8.84 3.19
CA LYS A 442 -13.72 -8.84 3.49
C LYS A 442 -14.14 -7.56 4.22
N THR A 443 -13.44 -7.17 5.29
CA THR A 443 -13.75 -5.94 6.04
C THR A 443 -13.59 -4.66 5.22
N GLN A 444 -12.64 -4.62 4.26
CA GLN A 444 -12.55 -3.50 3.32
C GLN A 444 -13.80 -3.40 2.43
N LYS A 445 -14.26 -4.52 1.86
CA LYS A 445 -15.47 -4.55 1.03
C LYS A 445 -16.76 -4.30 1.82
N GLU A 446 -16.84 -4.76 3.07
CA GLU A 446 -17.94 -4.42 3.98
C GLU A 446 -18.01 -2.91 4.22
N ALA A 447 -16.87 -2.23 4.39
CA ALA A 447 -16.81 -0.78 4.51
C ALA A 447 -17.17 -0.04 3.21
N GLU A 448 -16.76 -0.55 2.03
CA GLU A 448 -17.22 -0.01 0.74
C GLU A 448 -18.74 -0.13 0.57
N VAL A 449 -19.34 -1.26 0.98
CA VAL A 449 -20.80 -1.44 0.96
C VAL A 449 -21.51 -0.40 1.83
N VAL A 450 -20.99 -0.10 3.03
CA VAL A 450 -21.55 0.95 3.89
C VAL A 450 -21.45 2.32 3.22
N ARG A 451 -20.29 2.67 2.61
CA ARG A 451 -20.13 3.93 1.88
C ARG A 451 -21.14 4.07 0.74
N TYR A 452 -21.33 3.03 -0.07
CA TYR A 452 -22.33 3.05 -1.14
C TYR A 452 -23.77 3.09 -0.60
N GLN A 453 -24.06 2.57 0.59
CA GLN A 453 -25.37 2.72 1.24
C GLN A 453 -25.62 4.17 1.69
N GLU A 454 -24.61 4.87 2.18
CA GLU A 454 -24.68 6.31 2.52
C GLU A 454 -24.84 7.19 1.26
N GLU A 455 -24.07 6.92 0.20
CA GLU A 455 -24.23 7.55 -1.12
C GLU A 455 -25.66 7.36 -1.66
N LEU A 456 -26.18 6.12 -1.57
CA LEU A 456 -27.52 5.75 -2.02
C LEU A 456 -28.63 6.43 -1.20
N ALA A 457 -28.45 6.59 0.11
CA ALA A 457 -29.38 7.33 0.96
C ALA A 457 -29.39 8.82 0.57
N SER A 458 -28.21 9.45 0.47
CA SER A 458 -28.10 10.86 0.07
C SER A 458 -28.67 11.14 -1.32
N ALA A 459 -28.50 10.21 -2.27
CA ALA A 459 -29.09 10.32 -3.60
C ALA A 459 -30.63 10.26 -3.56
N LYS A 460 -31.21 9.38 -2.73
CA LYS A 460 -32.67 9.27 -2.55
C LYS A 460 -33.28 10.50 -1.90
N ASP A 461 -32.62 11.04 -0.88
CA ASP A 461 -33.06 12.26 -0.19
C ASP A 461 -33.04 13.49 -1.11
N LYS A 462 -31.93 13.70 -1.83
CA LYS A 462 -31.79 14.80 -2.81
C LYS A 462 -32.78 14.68 -3.96
N LEU A 463 -32.96 13.47 -4.51
CA LEU A 463 -33.91 13.22 -5.59
C LEU A 463 -35.34 13.53 -5.14
N SER A 464 -35.71 13.20 -3.90
CA SER A 464 -37.02 13.55 -3.33
C SER A 464 -37.21 15.07 -3.16
N GLN A 465 -36.13 15.81 -2.85
CA GLN A 465 -36.13 17.27 -2.77
C GLN A 465 -36.25 17.91 -4.16
N TYR A 466 -35.52 17.42 -5.16
CA TYR A 466 -35.54 17.97 -6.52
C TYR A 466 -36.84 17.63 -7.25
N GLU A 467 -37.44 16.44 -7.03
CA GLU A 467 -38.78 16.12 -7.53
C GLU A 467 -39.86 17.04 -6.94
N ALA A 468 -39.74 17.42 -5.66
CA ALA A 468 -40.63 18.41 -5.04
C ALA A 468 -40.43 19.81 -5.63
N GLN A 469 -39.20 20.30 -5.72
CA GLN A 469 -38.86 21.60 -6.33
C GLN A 469 -39.28 21.69 -7.81
N LEU A 470 -39.20 20.58 -8.55
CA LEU A 470 -39.69 20.51 -9.92
C LEU A 470 -41.21 20.64 -9.99
N GLY A 471 -41.95 20.06 -9.04
CA GLY A 471 -43.39 20.24 -8.90
C GLY A 471 -43.78 21.68 -8.52
N GLU A 472 -43.01 22.32 -7.64
CA GLU A 472 -43.18 23.73 -7.26
C GLU A 472 -42.95 24.64 -8.48
N LEU A 473 -41.81 24.54 -9.17
CA LEU A 473 -41.51 25.31 -10.39
C LEU A 473 -42.51 25.05 -11.52
N GLN A 474 -43.01 23.82 -11.69
CA GLN A 474 -44.07 23.53 -12.66
C GLN A 474 -45.41 24.20 -12.29
N THR A 475 -45.71 24.33 -11.00
CA THR A 475 -46.89 25.03 -10.50
C THR A 475 -46.75 26.55 -10.69
N GLU A 476 -45.57 27.10 -10.40
CA GLU A 476 -45.24 28.51 -10.68
C GLU A 476 -45.33 28.81 -12.18
N LEU A 477 -44.77 27.95 -13.05
CA LEU A 477 -44.86 28.10 -14.50
C LEU A 477 -46.32 28.05 -15.00
N GLN A 478 -47.14 27.12 -14.49
CA GLN A 478 -48.57 27.05 -14.85
C GLN A 478 -49.34 28.29 -14.37
N GLN A 479 -49.07 28.78 -13.17
CA GLN A 479 -49.71 29.99 -12.65
C GLN A 479 -49.26 31.24 -13.43
N ALA A 480 -47.98 31.35 -13.79
CA ALA A 480 -47.46 32.41 -14.63
C ALA A 480 -48.12 32.38 -16.03
N ILE A 481 -48.14 31.24 -16.71
CA ILE A 481 -48.82 31.08 -18.01
C ILE A 481 -50.30 31.49 -17.89
N LYS A 482 -51.00 31.07 -16.84
CA LYS A 482 -52.40 31.44 -16.64
C LYS A 482 -52.57 32.94 -16.37
N ASP A 483 -51.73 33.56 -15.54
CA ASP A 483 -51.75 35.01 -15.30
C ASP A 483 -51.45 35.79 -16.59
N LEU A 484 -50.71 35.19 -17.53
CA LEU A 484 -50.47 35.74 -18.87
C LEU A 484 -51.66 35.55 -19.80
N GLU A 485 -52.36 34.41 -19.77
CA GLU A 485 -53.63 34.22 -20.49
C GLU A 485 -54.69 35.21 -20.00
N ASP A 486 -54.84 35.40 -18.68
CA ASP A 486 -55.77 36.37 -18.09
C ASP A 486 -55.36 37.83 -18.42
N LYS A 487 -54.06 38.17 -18.42
CA LYS A 487 -53.56 39.50 -18.84
C LYS A 487 -53.72 39.75 -20.35
N GLN A 488 -53.39 38.76 -21.19
CA GLN A 488 -53.53 38.83 -22.65
C GLN A 488 -55.00 39.01 -23.01
N LYS A 489 -55.90 38.25 -22.40
CA LYS A 489 -57.34 38.41 -22.57
C LYS A 489 -57.82 39.80 -22.12
N ALA A 490 -57.34 40.33 -21.00
CA ALA A 490 -57.68 41.68 -20.56
C ALA A 490 -57.15 42.74 -21.55
N TYR A 491 -55.96 42.55 -22.11
CA TYR A 491 -55.41 43.38 -23.18
C TYR A 491 -56.24 43.29 -24.46
N ASP A 492 -56.67 42.09 -24.88
CA ASP A 492 -57.50 41.88 -26.06
C ASP A 492 -58.90 42.49 -25.89
N GLU A 493 -59.52 42.36 -24.71
CA GLU A 493 -60.77 43.02 -24.33
C GLU A 493 -60.63 44.56 -24.24
N GLN A 494 -59.41 45.06 -24.01
CA GLN A 494 -59.10 46.49 -24.05
C GLN A 494 -58.86 46.95 -25.49
N TYR A 495 -58.07 46.23 -26.28
CA TYR A 495 -57.77 46.50 -27.69
C TYR A 495 -59.02 46.45 -28.57
N ALA A 496 -59.97 45.55 -28.29
CA ALA A 496 -61.28 45.51 -28.94
C ALA A 496 -62.09 46.82 -28.77
N LYS A 497 -61.85 47.59 -27.70
CA LYS A 497 -62.46 48.93 -27.50
C LYS A 497 -61.71 50.02 -28.26
N TYR A 498 -60.47 49.76 -28.67
CA TYR A 498 -59.67 50.66 -29.51
C TYR A 498 -59.78 50.36 -31.01
N GLN A 499 -60.13 49.14 -31.47
CA GLN A 499 -60.29 48.85 -32.90
C GLN A 499 -61.21 49.81 -33.69
N PRO A 500 -62.36 50.29 -33.16
CA PRO A 500 -63.13 51.33 -33.83
C PRO A 500 -62.31 52.62 -34.04
N LYS A 501 -61.55 53.02 -33.01
CA LYS A 501 -60.68 54.19 -33.03
C LYS A 501 -59.42 54.01 -33.89
N GLU A 502 -58.89 52.79 -34.01
CA GLU A 502 -57.81 52.47 -34.95
C GLU A 502 -58.27 52.67 -36.39
N LYS A 503 -59.52 52.26 -36.70
CA LYS A 503 -60.12 52.53 -38.00
C LYS A 503 -60.39 54.02 -38.21
N GLU A 504 -60.98 54.71 -37.23
CA GLU A 504 -61.20 56.16 -37.29
C GLU A 504 -59.89 56.93 -37.47
N LEU A 505 -58.82 56.54 -36.75
CA LEU A 505 -57.45 57.06 -36.91
C LEU A 505 -56.95 56.85 -38.34
N LYS A 506 -57.13 55.66 -38.92
CA LYS A 506 -56.66 55.33 -40.27
C LYS A 506 -57.42 56.08 -41.37
N ASP A 507 -58.73 56.24 -41.20
CA ASP A 507 -59.57 57.06 -42.07
C ASP A 507 -59.25 58.56 -41.89
N ALA A 508 -58.85 59.01 -40.68
CA ALA A 508 -58.41 60.37 -40.40
C ALA A 508 -56.98 60.68 -40.89
N GLU A 509 -56.02 59.76 -40.78
CA GLU A 509 -54.68 59.86 -41.36
C GLU A 509 -54.75 60.01 -42.89
N LYS A 510 -55.65 59.24 -43.52
CA LYS A 510 -55.94 59.41 -44.95
C LYS A 510 -56.51 60.80 -45.24
N ARG A 511 -57.52 61.25 -44.48
CA ARG A 511 -58.13 62.58 -44.63
C ARG A 511 -57.12 63.72 -44.38
N LEU A 512 -56.18 63.55 -43.46
CA LEU A 512 -55.06 64.45 -43.18
C LEU A 512 -54.11 64.53 -44.39
N GLY A 513 -53.85 63.41 -45.06
CA GLY A 513 -53.10 63.35 -46.32
C GLY A 513 -53.82 64.06 -47.47
N ASP A 514 -55.12 63.81 -47.63
CA ASP A 514 -55.97 64.44 -48.65
C ASP A 514 -56.05 65.97 -48.44
N LEU A 515 -56.24 66.44 -47.20
CA LEU A 515 -56.24 67.87 -46.84
C LEU A 515 -54.89 68.55 -47.08
N ARG A 516 -53.77 67.89 -46.76
CA ARG A 516 -52.42 68.41 -47.07
C ARG A 516 -52.23 68.63 -48.56
N MET A 517 -52.68 67.69 -49.40
CA MET A 517 -52.61 67.84 -50.86
C MET A 517 -53.49 68.99 -51.38
N GLN A 518 -54.67 69.22 -50.79
CA GLN A 518 -55.56 70.33 -51.18
C GLN A 518 -54.99 71.70 -50.76
N ARG A 519 -54.48 71.82 -49.53
CA ARG A 519 -53.76 73.01 -49.06
C ARG A 519 -52.56 73.34 -49.95
N ASP A 520 -51.76 72.32 -50.28
CA ASP A 520 -50.53 72.49 -51.10
C ASP A 520 -50.83 72.74 -52.58
N ALA A 521 -52.05 72.46 -53.06
CA ALA A 521 -52.52 72.89 -54.38
C ALA A 521 -52.96 74.36 -54.35
N ARG A 522 -53.85 74.73 -53.42
CA ARG A 522 -54.36 76.11 -53.27
C ARG A 522 -53.25 77.12 -52.97
N LYS A 523 -52.23 76.73 -52.22
CA LYS A 523 -51.04 77.58 -52.00
C LYS A 523 -50.29 77.91 -53.30
N ARG A 524 -50.21 76.98 -54.27
CA ARG A 524 -49.54 77.25 -55.56
C ARG A 524 -50.34 78.20 -56.45
N GLU A 525 -51.67 78.20 -56.35
CA GLU A 525 -52.52 79.21 -57.02
C GLU A 525 -52.31 80.60 -56.39
N TYR A 526 -52.28 80.68 -55.05
CA TYR A 526 -51.91 81.91 -54.34
C TYR A 526 -50.52 82.43 -54.78
N ASP A 527 -49.48 81.59 -54.67
CA ASP A 527 -48.11 81.94 -55.03
C ASP A 527 -48.01 82.42 -56.51
N ALA A 528 -48.82 81.86 -57.41
CA ALA A 528 -48.88 82.27 -58.82
C ALA A 528 -49.57 83.63 -59.03
N ILE A 529 -50.72 83.88 -58.38
CA ILE A 529 -51.43 85.16 -58.50
C ILE A 529 -50.61 86.31 -57.91
N THR A 530 -49.89 86.08 -56.80
CA THR A 530 -48.95 87.06 -56.23
C THR A 530 -47.83 87.45 -57.21
N ILE A 531 -47.34 86.51 -58.02
CA ILE A 531 -46.35 86.78 -59.07
C ILE A 531 -46.92 87.66 -60.18
N ASP A 532 -48.18 87.50 -60.56
CA ASP A 532 -48.80 88.30 -61.63
C ASP A 532 -49.21 89.71 -61.16
N ILE A 533 -49.66 89.86 -59.91
CA ILE A 533 -49.84 91.18 -59.24
C ILE A 533 -48.52 91.96 -59.20
N SER A 534 -47.39 91.27 -58.94
CA SER A 534 -46.07 91.89 -58.89
C SER A 534 -45.67 92.52 -60.23
N LYS A 535 -45.93 91.84 -61.36
CA LYS A 535 -45.65 92.35 -62.71
C LYS A 535 -46.53 93.56 -63.07
N LEU A 536 -47.83 93.46 -62.81
CA LEU A 536 -48.78 94.56 -63.04
C LEU A 536 -48.39 95.83 -62.26
N SER A 537 -47.82 95.66 -61.07
CA SER A 537 -47.30 96.78 -60.27
C SER A 537 -46.08 97.45 -60.91
N GLU A 538 -45.15 96.69 -61.49
CA GLU A 538 -43.98 97.25 -62.21
C GLU A 538 -44.39 98.03 -63.46
N ASP A 539 -45.36 97.53 -64.23
CA ASP A 539 -45.82 98.19 -65.46
C ASP A 539 -46.65 99.47 -65.17
N ILE A 540 -47.40 99.52 -64.06
CA ILE A 540 -48.03 100.76 -63.60
C ILE A 540 -46.96 101.82 -63.24
N ILE A 541 -45.90 101.45 -62.52
CA ILE A 541 -44.84 102.38 -62.10
C ILE A 541 -44.12 103.02 -63.31
N LYS A 542 -43.94 102.28 -64.41
CA LYS A 542 -43.40 102.86 -65.67
C LYS A 542 -44.31 103.95 -66.22
N LEU A 543 -45.61 103.66 -66.38
CA LEU A 543 -46.60 104.62 -66.89
C LEU A 543 -46.70 105.87 -66.01
N GLU A 544 -46.58 105.74 -64.69
CA GLU A 544 -46.53 106.89 -63.77
C GLU A 544 -45.28 107.76 -63.96
N THR A 545 -44.16 107.16 -64.38
CA THR A 545 -42.91 107.88 -64.67
C THR A 545 -42.97 108.63 -66.00
N GLU A 546 -43.64 108.06 -67.01
CA GLU A 546 -43.80 108.69 -68.33
C GLU A 546 -44.81 109.85 -68.30
N LEU A 547 -45.92 109.69 -67.56
CA LEU A 547 -46.95 110.74 -67.44
C LEU A 547 -46.40 112.05 -66.86
N ALA A 548 -45.56 111.95 -65.81
CA ALA A 548 -44.94 113.08 -65.14
C ALA A 548 -43.92 113.85 -66.00
N GLY A 549 -43.49 113.29 -67.13
CA GLY A 549 -42.68 114.00 -68.13
C GLY A 549 -43.50 114.99 -68.96
N LEU A 550 -44.73 114.61 -69.33
CA LEU A 550 -45.59 115.36 -70.25
C LEU A 550 -46.22 116.59 -69.56
N GLU A 551 -46.69 116.44 -68.32
CA GLU A 551 -47.30 117.54 -67.54
C GLU A 551 -46.37 118.76 -67.40
N MET A 552 -45.05 118.55 -67.35
CA MET A 552 -44.05 119.62 -67.27
C MET A 552 -43.85 120.42 -68.57
N GLU A 553 -44.28 119.93 -69.74
CA GLU A 553 -44.23 120.71 -70.98
C GLU A 553 -45.48 121.59 -71.15
N GLU A 554 -46.63 121.13 -70.67
CA GLU A 554 -47.91 121.84 -70.77
C GLU A 554 -47.94 123.15 -69.96
N GLU A 555 -47.45 123.16 -68.70
CA GLU A 555 -47.40 124.39 -67.88
C GLU A 555 -46.61 125.53 -68.57
N LYS A 556 -45.52 125.20 -69.28
CA LYS A 556 -44.68 126.20 -69.97
C LYS A 556 -45.39 126.78 -71.20
N LYS A 557 -46.13 125.94 -71.92
CA LYS A 557 -46.88 126.33 -73.13
C LYS A 557 -47.95 127.39 -72.80
N THR A 558 -48.65 127.21 -71.67
CA THR A 558 -49.70 128.12 -71.20
C THR A 558 -49.17 129.50 -70.81
N ALA A 559 -48.04 129.56 -70.09
CA ALA A 559 -47.45 130.84 -69.63
C ALA A 559 -47.07 131.80 -70.78
N LEU A 560 -46.53 131.27 -71.88
CA LEU A 560 -46.20 132.05 -73.08
C LEU A 560 -47.45 132.54 -73.83
N LEU A 561 -48.53 131.75 -73.83
CA LEU A 561 -49.79 132.12 -74.45
C LEU A 561 -50.46 133.31 -73.73
N ASP A 562 -50.37 133.34 -72.39
CA ASP A 562 -50.87 134.47 -71.60
C ASP A 562 -50.07 135.77 -71.87
N GLN A 563 -48.73 135.70 -71.93
CA GLN A 563 -47.90 136.88 -72.27
C GLN A 563 -48.18 137.40 -73.69
N PHE A 564 -48.38 136.51 -74.67
CA PHE A 564 -48.75 136.89 -76.04
C PHE A 564 -50.12 137.60 -76.09
N ASN A 565 -51.09 137.14 -75.30
CA ASN A 565 -52.40 137.77 -75.19
C ASN A 565 -52.37 139.11 -74.45
N GLN A 566 -51.45 139.30 -73.49
CA GLN A 566 -51.23 140.59 -72.85
C GLN A 566 -50.70 141.63 -73.84
N VAL A 567 -49.59 141.34 -74.54
CA VAL A 567 -49.03 142.21 -75.61
C VAL A 567 -50.09 142.62 -76.64
N LYS A 568 -50.96 141.69 -77.04
CA LYS A 568 -52.07 141.98 -77.94
C LYS A 568 -53.09 142.96 -77.34
N THR A 569 -53.40 142.83 -76.05
CA THR A 569 -54.36 143.69 -75.34
C THR A 569 -53.84 145.13 -75.24
N ASP A 570 -52.56 145.31 -74.95
CA ASP A 570 -51.95 146.66 -74.87
C ASP A 570 -51.75 147.29 -76.26
N LEU A 571 -51.55 146.49 -77.31
CA LEU A 571 -51.60 146.95 -78.71
C LEU A 571 -53.01 147.48 -79.08
N GLU A 572 -54.07 146.80 -78.66
CA GLU A 572 -55.46 147.27 -78.83
C GLU A 572 -55.74 148.54 -77.99
N ALA A 573 -55.10 148.70 -76.82
CA ALA A 573 -55.20 149.91 -76.00
C ALA A 573 -54.51 151.14 -76.65
N VAL A 574 -53.34 150.95 -77.29
CA VAL A 574 -52.64 152.00 -78.06
C VAL A 574 -53.49 152.46 -79.26
N ASP A 575 -54.06 151.53 -80.02
CA ASP A 575 -54.94 151.83 -81.15
C ASP A 575 -56.24 152.56 -80.72
N ALA A 576 -56.80 152.20 -79.56
CA ALA A 576 -57.92 152.92 -78.97
C ALA A 576 -57.56 154.36 -78.56
N ALA A 577 -56.40 154.57 -77.91
CA ALA A 577 -55.93 155.91 -77.51
C ALA A 577 -55.68 156.82 -78.72
N LEU A 578 -55.13 156.27 -79.81
CA LEU A 578 -54.96 156.96 -81.09
C LEU A 578 -56.30 157.36 -81.73
N LYS A 579 -57.32 156.51 -81.65
CA LYS A 579 -58.66 156.76 -82.24
C LYS A 579 -59.50 157.76 -81.45
N GLU A 580 -59.33 157.83 -80.13
CA GLU A 580 -60.04 158.80 -79.28
C GLU A 580 -59.42 160.22 -79.31
N GLY A 581 -58.23 160.39 -79.91
CA GLY A 581 -57.58 161.70 -80.06
C GLY A 581 -57.06 162.28 -78.73
N LYS A 582 -56.54 161.40 -77.85
CA LYS A 582 -56.02 161.77 -76.52
C LYS A 582 -54.74 162.62 -76.60
N PRO A 583 -54.34 163.29 -75.50
CA PRO A 583 -53.05 163.97 -75.43
C PRO A 583 -51.90 163.03 -75.78
N VAL A 584 -50.86 163.57 -76.43
CA VAL A 584 -49.67 162.81 -76.87
C VAL A 584 -49.04 162.08 -75.68
N ASP A 585 -49.05 162.72 -74.51
CA ASP A 585 -48.58 162.27 -73.21
C ASP A 585 -49.17 160.89 -72.80
N GLU A 586 -50.47 160.66 -73.04
CA GLU A 586 -51.14 159.39 -72.72
C GLU A 586 -50.85 158.30 -73.76
N ILE A 587 -50.74 158.69 -75.04
CA ILE A 587 -50.39 157.77 -76.14
C ILE A 587 -48.93 157.30 -75.99
N GLN A 588 -48.03 158.21 -75.59
CA GLN A 588 -46.63 157.92 -75.27
C GLN A 588 -46.53 156.86 -74.15
N SER A 589 -47.26 157.04 -73.05
CA SER A 589 -47.26 156.08 -71.93
C SER A 589 -47.79 154.70 -72.33
N ALA A 590 -48.81 154.63 -73.19
CA ALA A 590 -49.35 153.35 -73.66
C ALA A 590 -48.37 152.63 -74.60
N ILE A 591 -47.64 153.37 -75.44
CA ILE A 591 -46.56 152.84 -76.29
C ILE A 591 -45.37 152.34 -75.45
N GLU A 592 -45.05 153.02 -74.35
CA GLU A 592 -43.98 152.60 -73.43
C GLU A 592 -44.34 151.29 -72.70
N THR A 593 -45.57 151.12 -72.21
CA THR A 593 -46.04 149.84 -71.63
C THR A 593 -45.99 148.70 -72.66
N LEU A 594 -46.58 148.91 -73.85
CA LEU A 594 -46.53 147.94 -74.94
C LEU A 594 -45.08 147.57 -75.33
N GLY A 595 -44.16 148.54 -75.24
CA GLY A 595 -42.74 148.31 -75.43
C GLY A 595 -42.13 147.37 -74.38
N GLU A 596 -42.42 147.57 -73.10
CA GLU A 596 -41.91 146.71 -72.01
C GLU A 596 -42.42 145.26 -72.10
N ASP A 597 -43.70 145.06 -72.45
CA ASP A 597 -44.30 143.72 -72.58
C ASP A 597 -43.80 142.97 -73.83
N ILE A 598 -43.61 143.67 -74.96
CA ILE A 598 -42.93 143.10 -76.15
C ILE A 598 -41.50 142.69 -75.80
N ASP A 599 -40.76 143.52 -75.07
CA ASP A 599 -39.39 143.22 -74.62
C ASP A 599 -39.34 142.05 -73.61
N SER A 600 -40.41 141.81 -72.85
CA SER A 600 -40.54 140.63 -71.99
C SER A 600 -40.75 139.36 -72.81
N LEU A 601 -41.77 139.36 -73.68
CA LEU A 601 -42.10 138.24 -74.57
C LEU A 601 -40.91 137.85 -75.45
N ALA A 602 -40.19 138.84 -76.00
CA ALA A 602 -39.00 138.62 -76.82
C ALA A 602 -37.86 137.94 -76.03
N ARG A 603 -37.68 138.24 -74.74
CA ARG A 603 -36.65 137.59 -73.91
C ARG A 603 -36.98 136.12 -73.61
N GLU A 604 -38.24 135.79 -73.35
CA GLU A 604 -38.64 134.39 -73.17
C GLU A 604 -38.55 133.60 -74.48
N LEU A 605 -38.98 134.18 -75.61
CA LEU A 605 -38.84 133.55 -76.92
C LEU A 605 -37.37 133.32 -77.30
N THR A 606 -36.50 134.29 -77.03
CA THR A 606 -35.03 134.15 -77.17
C THR A 606 -34.48 133.05 -76.26
N GLY A 607 -34.99 132.93 -75.04
CA GLY A 607 -34.63 131.87 -74.08
C GLY A 607 -35.10 130.46 -74.46
N LEU A 608 -36.10 130.34 -75.34
CA LEU A 608 -36.50 129.09 -75.99
C LEU A 608 -35.64 128.77 -77.20
N LEU A 609 -35.43 129.73 -78.10
CA LEU A 609 -34.56 129.55 -79.28
C LEU A 609 -33.13 129.14 -78.88
N ALA A 610 -32.59 129.72 -77.81
CA ALA A 610 -31.28 129.34 -77.25
C ALA A 610 -31.20 127.91 -76.65
N LYS A 611 -32.30 127.15 -76.60
CA LYS A 611 -32.34 125.72 -76.27
C LYS A 611 -32.58 124.80 -77.47
N LEU A 612 -32.93 125.37 -78.62
CA LEU A 612 -33.26 124.64 -79.85
C LEU A 612 -32.10 124.64 -80.88
N ASP A 613 -31.04 125.42 -80.63
CA ASP A 613 -29.76 125.37 -81.36
C ASP A 613 -29.90 125.64 -82.88
N ILE A 614 -30.65 126.69 -83.23
CA ILE A 614 -31.03 127.08 -84.60
C ILE A 614 -30.19 128.28 -85.10
N ASP A 615 -29.73 128.21 -86.35
CA ASP A 615 -28.80 129.17 -86.98
C ASP A 615 -29.55 130.30 -87.75
N GLU A 616 -28.85 131.39 -88.06
CA GLU A 616 -29.39 132.73 -88.43
C GLU A 616 -29.96 132.83 -89.88
N ALA A 617 -30.69 131.80 -90.36
CA ALA A 617 -31.14 131.71 -91.76
C ALA A 617 -32.54 131.12 -92.03
N GLU A 618 -33.27 130.59 -91.03
CA GLU A 618 -34.61 129.97 -91.22
C GLU A 618 -35.75 130.68 -90.46
N GLU A 619 -35.59 131.98 -90.19
CA GLU A 619 -36.53 132.81 -89.42
C GLU A 619 -37.97 132.84 -90.01
N GLU A 620 -38.12 132.70 -91.33
CA GLU A 620 -39.41 132.68 -92.03
C GLU A 620 -40.14 131.31 -91.97
N ALA A 621 -39.48 130.24 -91.48
CA ALA A 621 -40.09 128.91 -91.30
C ALA A 621 -40.69 128.71 -89.89
N LEU A 622 -40.29 129.53 -88.91
CA LEU A 622 -40.71 129.40 -87.51
C LEU A 622 -42.19 129.76 -87.27
N LEU A 623 -42.79 130.59 -88.13
CA LEU A 623 -44.22 130.96 -87.99
C LEU A 623 -45.18 129.79 -88.28
N ASP A 624 -44.91 128.98 -89.32
CA ASP A 624 -45.69 127.76 -89.60
C ASP A 624 -45.49 126.69 -88.51
N GLN A 625 -44.31 126.63 -87.89
CA GLN A 625 -44.06 125.71 -86.77
C GLN A 625 -44.74 126.16 -85.47
N LEU A 626 -44.82 127.47 -85.19
CA LEU A 626 -45.47 127.98 -84.00
C LEU A 626 -46.99 127.70 -84.03
N ASP A 627 -47.63 127.81 -85.19
CA ASP A 627 -49.05 127.51 -85.35
C ASP A 627 -49.35 126.00 -85.27
N GLN A 628 -48.41 125.13 -85.68
CA GLN A 628 -48.47 123.69 -85.40
C GLN A 628 -48.30 123.37 -83.91
N ILE A 629 -47.36 124.02 -83.22
CA ILE A 629 -47.16 123.84 -81.78
C ILE A 629 -48.42 124.26 -81.00
N ILE A 630 -49.10 125.32 -81.42
CA ILE A 630 -50.35 125.78 -80.79
C ILE A 630 -51.51 124.80 -81.06
N ASN A 631 -51.63 124.22 -82.26
CA ASN A 631 -52.77 123.38 -82.67
C ASN A 631 -52.53 121.85 -82.69
N THR A 632 -51.56 121.31 -81.96
CA THR A 632 -51.38 119.85 -81.80
C THR A 632 -52.15 119.30 -80.59
N ASP A 633 -52.93 118.23 -80.81
CA ASP A 633 -53.88 117.63 -79.86
C ASP A 633 -53.25 116.99 -78.59
N LEU A 634 -54.00 117.05 -77.49
CA LEU A 634 -53.67 116.50 -76.15
C LEU A 634 -53.82 114.97 -76.01
N GLN A 635 -54.15 114.25 -77.09
CA GLN A 635 -54.58 112.84 -77.08
C GLN A 635 -53.65 111.88 -76.31
N GLY A 636 -52.34 112.12 -76.36
CA GLY A 636 -51.34 111.24 -75.72
C GLY A 636 -51.42 111.16 -74.19
N VAL A 637 -51.93 112.20 -73.52
CA VAL A 637 -52.09 112.22 -72.06
C VAL A 637 -53.37 111.48 -71.65
N GLU A 638 -54.46 111.62 -72.40
CA GLU A 638 -55.71 110.87 -72.16
C GLU A 638 -55.53 109.36 -72.39
N ASP A 639 -54.88 108.95 -73.49
CA ASP A 639 -54.66 107.54 -73.81
C ASP A 639 -53.85 106.83 -72.70
N ALA A 640 -52.80 107.50 -72.17
CA ALA A 640 -51.98 106.98 -71.08
C ALA A 640 -52.75 106.92 -69.74
N LEU A 641 -53.59 107.92 -69.45
CA LEU A 641 -54.46 107.92 -68.26
C LEU A 641 -55.48 106.79 -68.29
N GLU A 642 -56.14 106.56 -69.43
CA GLU A 642 -57.14 105.49 -69.58
C GLU A 642 -56.48 104.10 -69.51
N GLN A 643 -55.26 103.95 -70.05
CA GLN A 643 -54.48 102.72 -69.93
C GLN A 643 -54.05 102.43 -68.47
N LYS A 644 -53.57 103.44 -67.73
CA LYS A 644 -53.27 103.36 -66.29
C LYS A 644 -54.50 102.94 -65.47
N LYS A 645 -55.67 103.48 -65.80
CA LYS A 645 -56.97 103.18 -65.16
C LYS A 645 -57.40 101.73 -65.40
N SER A 646 -57.19 101.21 -66.61
CA SER A 646 -57.45 99.81 -66.97
C SER A 646 -56.54 98.83 -66.22
N LEU A 647 -55.23 99.12 -66.14
CA LEU A 647 -54.28 98.30 -65.40
C LEU A 647 -54.55 98.30 -63.89
N LYS A 648 -54.93 99.45 -63.32
CA LYS A 648 -55.32 99.54 -61.91
C LYS A 648 -56.58 98.73 -61.61
N ALA A 649 -57.60 98.77 -62.47
CA ALA A 649 -58.80 97.94 -62.32
C ALA A 649 -58.51 96.43 -62.41
N GLN A 650 -57.52 96.01 -63.21
CA GLN A 650 -57.05 94.62 -63.25
C GLN A 650 -56.32 94.22 -61.97
N LEU A 651 -55.50 95.12 -61.41
CA LEU A 651 -54.82 94.91 -60.12
C LEU A 651 -55.85 94.71 -58.99
N ASP A 652 -56.82 95.62 -58.86
CA ASP A 652 -57.89 95.55 -57.87
C ASP A 652 -58.72 94.25 -58.02
N GLN A 653 -58.92 93.76 -59.26
CA GLN A 653 -59.67 92.53 -59.55
C GLN A 653 -58.89 91.24 -59.24
N LEU A 654 -57.55 91.28 -59.18
CA LEU A 654 -56.73 90.16 -58.70
C LEU A 654 -56.64 90.14 -57.17
N ASP A 655 -56.58 91.31 -56.53
CA ASP A 655 -56.52 91.43 -55.06
C ASP A 655 -57.78 90.81 -54.41
N VAL A 656 -58.96 91.05 -55.00
CA VAL A 656 -60.24 90.42 -54.62
C VAL A 656 -60.23 88.88 -54.75
N GLN A 657 -59.34 88.30 -55.58
CA GLN A 657 -59.20 86.84 -55.71
C GLN A 657 -58.20 86.24 -54.72
N ILE A 658 -57.31 87.04 -54.13
CA ILE A 658 -56.31 86.56 -53.15
C ILE A 658 -56.94 86.29 -51.78
N SER A 659 -57.67 87.25 -51.19
CA SER A 659 -58.21 87.11 -49.83
C SER A 659 -59.00 85.80 -49.56
N PRO A 660 -59.90 85.32 -50.45
CA PRO A 660 -60.60 84.05 -50.21
C PRO A 660 -59.70 82.81 -50.35
N LEU A 661 -58.53 82.90 -50.99
CA LEU A 661 -57.52 81.83 -51.02
C LEU A 661 -56.68 81.81 -49.75
N GLU A 662 -56.30 82.98 -49.22
CA GLU A 662 -55.62 83.10 -47.92
C GLU A 662 -56.48 82.51 -46.79
N GLU A 663 -57.77 82.87 -46.75
CA GLU A 663 -58.71 82.37 -45.75
C GLU A 663 -58.89 80.84 -45.87
N GLN A 664 -59.00 80.28 -47.08
CA GLN A 664 -59.08 78.83 -47.30
C GLN A 664 -57.81 78.10 -46.86
N VAL A 665 -56.62 78.65 -47.13
CA VAL A 665 -55.34 78.04 -46.69
C VAL A 665 -55.19 78.11 -45.17
N ALA A 666 -55.62 79.19 -44.53
CA ALA A 666 -55.66 79.32 -43.08
C ALA A 666 -56.64 78.34 -42.42
N GLN A 667 -57.89 78.26 -42.91
CA GLN A 667 -58.91 77.33 -42.41
C GLN A 667 -58.47 75.87 -42.57
N MET A 668 -57.91 75.48 -43.74
CA MET A 668 -57.37 74.13 -43.94
C MET A 668 -56.19 73.82 -43.03
N GLN A 669 -55.36 74.81 -42.66
CA GLN A 669 -54.27 74.62 -41.70
C GLN A 669 -54.79 74.48 -40.27
N GLU A 670 -55.81 75.25 -39.86
CA GLU A 670 -56.45 75.12 -38.55
C GLU A 670 -57.18 73.77 -38.39
N GLU A 671 -57.85 73.26 -39.44
CA GLU A 671 -58.38 71.89 -39.45
C GLU A 671 -57.26 70.83 -39.34
N LEU A 672 -56.14 71.04 -40.03
CA LEU A 672 -54.97 70.16 -40.00
C LEU A 672 -54.38 70.01 -38.59
N ASP A 673 -54.29 71.12 -37.86
CA ASP A 673 -53.70 71.15 -36.52
C ASP A 673 -54.69 70.63 -35.46
N LYS A 674 -55.99 70.96 -35.58
CA LYS A 674 -57.04 70.37 -34.73
C LYS A 674 -57.13 68.85 -34.88
N LEU A 675 -57.11 68.34 -36.11
CA LEU A 675 -57.17 66.89 -36.35
C LEU A 675 -55.93 66.17 -35.78
N ALA A 676 -54.77 66.81 -35.80
CA ALA A 676 -53.56 66.28 -35.17
C ALA A 676 -53.65 66.23 -33.63
N GLU A 677 -54.32 67.20 -33.01
CA GLU A 677 -54.54 67.25 -31.56
C GLU A 677 -55.62 66.26 -31.09
N GLU A 678 -56.75 66.14 -31.79
CA GLU A 678 -57.82 65.17 -31.47
C GLU A 678 -57.34 63.71 -31.50
N LEU A 679 -56.43 63.37 -32.43
CA LEU A 679 -55.96 61.99 -32.63
C LEU A 679 -54.99 61.49 -31.54
N LYS A 680 -54.48 62.34 -30.64
CA LYS A 680 -53.64 61.96 -29.48
C LYS A 680 -52.48 61.00 -29.80
N LEU A 681 -51.92 61.08 -31.01
CA LEU A 681 -51.07 60.06 -31.61
C LEU A 681 -49.84 59.66 -30.76
N ASN A 682 -49.31 60.60 -29.99
CA ASN A 682 -48.14 60.39 -29.13
C ASN A 682 -48.47 59.57 -27.86
N GLU A 683 -49.68 59.71 -27.31
CA GLU A 683 -50.13 58.90 -26.17
C GLU A 683 -50.30 57.44 -26.57
N LEU A 684 -50.83 57.19 -27.78
CA LEU A 684 -51.05 55.85 -28.29
C LEU A 684 -49.73 55.10 -28.56
N LYS A 685 -48.71 55.79 -29.09
CA LYS A 685 -47.37 55.21 -29.30
C LYS A 685 -46.69 54.82 -27.98
N ALA A 686 -46.72 55.71 -26.98
CA ALA A 686 -46.16 55.42 -25.65
C ALA A 686 -46.83 54.21 -24.98
N ALA A 687 -48.15 54.04 -25.17
CA ALA A 687 -48.88 52.87 -24.67
C ALA A 687 -48.48 51.56 -25.37
N VAL A 688 -48.18 51.59 -26.66
CA VAL A 688 -47.67 50.42 -27.41
C VAL A 688 -46.24 50.06 -26.99
N GLU A 689 -45.38 51.05 -26.76
CA GLU A 689 -44.01 50.82 -26.29
C GLU A 689 -43.98 50.24 -24.85
N ASP A 690 -44.82 50.75 -23.95
CA ASP A 690 -45.02 50.20 -22.59
C ASP A 690 -45.58 48.76 -22.60
N ALA A 691 -46.53 48.46 -23.49
CA ALA A 691 -47.06 47.11 -23.67
C ALA A 691 -45.97 46.15 -24.20
N GLN A 692 -45.20 46.56 -25.20
CA GLN A 692 -44.11 45.75 -25.76
C GLN A 692 -42.98 45.52 -24.76
N ALA A 693 -42.66 46.51 -23.91
CA ALA A 693 -41.69 46.36 -22.83
C ALA A 693 -42.12 45.27 -21.83
N LYS A 694 -43.39 45.28 -21.41
CA LYS A 694 -43.96 44.26 -20.51
C LYS A 694 -43.98 42.87 -21.13
N VAL A 695 -44.32 42.75 -22.42
CA VAL A 695 -44.23 41.47 -23.16
C VAL A 695 -42.79 40.95 -23.20
N ASN A 696 -41.78 41.83 -23.32
CA ASN A 696 -40.38 41.42 -23.32
C ASN A 696 -39.88 40.98 -21.93
N GLU A 697 -40.30 41.67 -20.87
CA GLU A 697 -40.05 41.30 -19.46
C GLU A 697 -40.64 39.92 -19.14
N ILE A 698 -41.92 39.73 -19.46
CA ILE A 698 -42.66 38.46 -19.35
C ILE A 698 -41.96 37.29 -20.05
N ASN A 699 -41.47 37.51 -21.27
CA ASN A 699 -40.77 36.47 -22.04
C ASN A 699 -39.38 36.14 -21.47
N ALA A 700 -38.75 37.04 -20.72
CA ALA A 700 -37.51 36.77 -20.00
C ALA A 700 -37.78 35.91 -18.74
N ASP A 701 -38.82 36.23 -17.96
CA ASP A 701 -39.21 35.47 -16.77
C ASP A 701 -39.62 34.04 -17.12
N LEU A 702 -40.45 33.85 -18.16
CA LEU A 702 -40.81 32.52 -18.67
C LEU A 702 -39.57 31.69 -19.02
N LYS A 703 -38.60 32.29 -19.72
CA LYS A 703 -37.38 31.63 -20.17
C LYS A 703 -36.46 31.23 -19.00
N ASP A 704 -36.35 32.08 -17.98
CA ASP A 704 -35.59 31.76 -16.76
C ASP A 704 -36.21 30.58 -15.99
N VAL A 705 -37.54 30.52 -15.88
CA VAL A 705 -38.25 29.38 -15.29
C VAL A 705 -38.08 28.10 -16.13
N GLU A 706 -38.14 28.18 -17.46
CA GLU A 706 -37.85 27.03 -18.34
C GLU A 706 -36.40 26.54 -18.21
N GLU A 707 -35.41 27.44 -18.16
CA GLU A 707 -34.00 27.09 -17.97
C GLU A 707 -33.77 26.42 -16.60
N LYS A 708 -34.38 26.93 -15.52
CA LYS A 708 -34.36 26.30 -14.18
C LYS A 708 -34.98 24.90 -14.18
N ILE A 709 -36.15 24.75 -14.80
CA ILE A 709 -36.84 23.45 -14.90
C ILE A 709 -36.00 22.43 -15.69
N ASN A 710 -35.30 22.87 -16.75
CA ASN A 710 -34.49 21.97 -17.57
C ASN A 710 -33.15 21.61 -16.90
N ALA A 711 -32.53 22.53 -16.15
CA ALA A 711 -31.39 22.23 -15.29
C ALA A 711 -31.75 21.21 -14.20
N LEU A 712 -32.86 21.43 -13.48
CA LEU A 712 -33.30 20.55 -12.39
C LEU A 712 -33.66 19.14 -12.87
N LYS A 713 -34.24 18.98 -14.07
CA LYS A 713 -34.43 17.67 -14.71
C LYS A 713 -33.10 16.95 -14.96
N ALA A 714 -32.09 17.65 -15.49
CA ALA A 714 -30.77 17.05 -15.74
C ALA A 714 -30.10 16.61 -14.43
N ASP A 715 -30.26 17.37 -13.34
CA ASP A 715 -29.77 16.98 -12.02
C ASP A 715 -30.54 15.77 -11.43
N ILE A 716 -31.86 15.67 -11.66
CA ILE A 716 -32.65 14.48 -11.31
C ILE A 716 -32.16 13.25 -12.10
N ASP A 717 -31.94 13.36 -13.41
CA ASP A 717 -31.43 12.26 -14.25
C ASP A 717 -30.02 11.81 -13.78
N ASN A 718 -29.15 12.76 -13.45
CA ASN A 718 -27.83 12.49 -12.87
C ASN A 718 -27.93 11.77 -11.51
N LEU A 719 -28.85 12.18 -10.63
CA LEU A 719 -29.11 11.52 -9.34
C LEU A 719 -29.74 10.13 -9.51
N GLN A 720 -30.66 9.94 -10.45
CA GLN A 720 -31.22 8.63 -10.79
C GLN A 720 -30.14 7.66 -11.25
N LYS A 721 -29.21 8.13 -12.08
CA LYS A 721 -28.04 7.34 -12.48
C LYS A 721 -27.14 7.02 -11.29
N ALA A 722 -26.72 8.02 -10.50
CA ALA A 722 -25.84 7.80 -9.35
C ALA A 722 -26.44 6.83 -8.31
N LYS A 723 -27.74 6.94 -8.05
CA LYS A 723 -28.52 6.00 -7.24
C LYS A 723 -28.42 4.58 -7.79
N LYS A 724 -28.61 4.39 -9.10
CA LYS A 724 -28.51 3.06 -9.73
C LYS A 724 -27.07 2.52 -9.66
N ASP A 725 -26.08 3.32 -10.00
CA ASP A 725 -24.67 2.94 -9.99
C ASP A 725 -24.25 2.47 -8.57
N ALA A 726 -24.80 3.08 -7.50
CA ALA A 726 -24.64 2.62 -6.12
C ALA A 726 -25.42 1.32 -5.80
N GLU A 727 -26.66 1.16 -6.28
CA GLU A 727 -27.45 -0.09 -6.11
C GLU A 727 -26.77 -1.29 -6.79
N ASP A 728 -26.21 -1.10 -7.99
CA ASP A 728 -25.42 -2.11 -8.71
C ASP A 728 -24.07 -2.38 -8.00
N ALA A 729 -23.39 -1.35 -7.46
CA ALA A 729 -22.15 -1.51 -6.71
C ALA A 729 -22.31 -2.30 -5.40
N ILE A 730 -23.36 -2.01 -4.61
CA ILE A 730 -23.72 -2.77 -3.40
C ILE A 730 -23.96 -4.24 -3.77
N THR A 731 -24.69 -4.49 -4.85
CA THR A 731 -25.03 -5.85 -5.31
C THR A 731 -23.78 -6.62 -5.73
N ARG A 732 -22.85 -5.99 -6.45
CA ARG A 732 -21.55 -6.58 -6.81
C ARG A 732 -20.73 -6.93 -5.56
N LEU A 733 -20.51 -5.96 -4.68
CA LEU A 733 -19.69 -6.14 -3.48
C LEU A 733 -20.27 -7.20 -2.53
N GLY A 734 -21.60 -7.27 -2.39
CA GLY A 734 -22.28 -8.31 -1.62
C GLY A 734 -21.97 -9.72 -2.15
N ASN A 735 -21.99 -9.91 -3.47
CA ASN A 735 -21.62 -11.20 -4.08
C ASN A 735 -20.14 -11.53 -3.87
N GLU A 736 -19.24 -10.54 -3.97
CA GLU A 736 -17.80 -10.75 -3.68
C GLU A 736 -17.54 -11.10 -2.20
N ILE A 737 -18.29 -10.49 -1.27
CA ILE A 737 -18.20 -10.81 0.17
C ILE A 737 -18.62 -12.26 0.43
N VAL A 738 -19.71 -12.76 -0.19
CA VAL A 738 -20.15 -14.16 -0.04
C VAL A 738 -19.11 -15.16 -0.54
N VAL A 739 -18.36 -14.83 -1.60
CA VAL A 739 -17.23 -15.65 -2.06
C VAL A 739 -16.09 -15.64 -1.04
N LEU A 740 -15.73 -14.48 -0.50
CA LEU A 740 -14.71 -14.37 0.55
C LEU A 740 -15.09 -15.13 1.82
N GLU A 741 -16.37 -15.14 2.23
CA GLU A 741 -16.83 -15.93 3.38
C GLU A 741 -16.64 -17.43 3.16
N ALA A 742 -16.89 -17.94 1.96
CA ALA A 742 -16.65 -19.34 1.61
C ALA A 742 -15.15 -19.70 1.59
N GLU A 743 -14.29 -18.81 1.09
CA GLU A 743 -12.83 -18.97 1.12
C GLU A 743 -12.28 -18.96 2.56
N ILE A 744 -12.76 -18.03 3.39
CA ILE A 744 -12.43 -17.89 4.82
C ILE A 744 -12.78 -19.16 5.60
N GLU A 745 -13.97 -19.73 5.37
CA GLU A 745 -14.42 -20.95 6.05
C GLU A 745 -13.65 -22.20 5.58
N ALA A 746 -13.33 -22.29 4.28
CA ALA A 746 -12.47 -23.34 3.76
C ALA A 746 -11.05 -23.29 4.38
N LEU A 747 -10.47 -22.10 4.50
CA LEU A 747 -9.17 -21.89 5.14
C LEU A 747 -9.18 -22.25 6.64
N LYS A 748 -10.25 -21.91 7.36
CA LYS A 748 -10.43 -22.30 8.78
C LYS A 748 -10.41 -23.82 8.96
N LYS A 749 -11.23 -24.54 8.19
CA LYS A 749 -11.26 -26.01 8.20
C LYS A 749 -9.91 -26.63 7.82
N ASP A 750 -9.20 -26.04 6.87
CA ASP A 750 -7.86 -26.50 6.46
C ASP A 750 -6.78 -26.25 7.53
N ILE A 751 -6.97 -25.25 8.40
CA ILE A 751 -6.12 -24.97 9.57
C ILE A 751 -6.42 -25.98 10.69
N GLU A 752 -7.68 -26.31 10.94
CA GLU A 752 -8.10 -27.35 11.90
C GLU A 752 -7.52 -28.72 11.51
N ALA A 753 -7.65 -29.12 10.24
CA ALA A 753 -7.05 -30.33 9.70
C ALA A 753 -5.51 -30.30 9.64
N LYS A 754 -4.86 -29.17 9.94
CA LYS A 754 -3.41 -29.10 10.22
C LYS A 754 -3.12 -29.27 11.70
N ASP A 755 -3.96 -28.78 12.61
CA ASP A 755 -3.81 -29.02 14.05
C ASP A 755 -3.97 -30.49 14.42
N GLU A 756 -4.98 -31.20 13.90
CA GLU A 756 -5.15 -32.66 14.11
C GLU A 756 -3.90 -33.44 13.63
N GLN A 757 -3.34 -33.04 12.50
CA GLN A 757 -2.10 -33.62 11.97
C GLN A 757 -0.91 -33.33 12.89
N ILE A 758 -0.79 -32.10 13.41
CA ILE A 758 0.28 -31.71 14.33
C ILE A 758 0.17 -32.47 15.65
N GLU A 759 -1.02 -32.59 16.25
CA GLU A 759 -1.26 -33.34 17.50
C GLU A 759 -0.91 -34.84 17.35
N THR A 760 -1.27 -35.43 16.21
CA THR A 760 -0.91 -36.82 15.88
C THR A 760 0.62 -37.00 15.82
N LEU A 761 1.33 -36.08 15.17
CA LEU A 761 2.79 -36.11 15.03
C LEU A 761 3.50 -35.80 16.37
N GLU A 762 2.97 -34.87 17.17
CA GLU A 762 3.47 -34.57 18.53
C GLU A 762 3.31 -35.79 19.46
N THR A 763 2.17 -36.49 19.39
CA THR A 763 1.92 -37.73 20.14
C THR A 763 2.96 -38.80 19.79
N ARG A 764 3.22 -39.04 18.50
CA ARG A 764 4.27 -39.96 18.04
C ARG A 764 5.68 -39.51 18.50
N ILE A 765 5.96 -38.20 18.52
CA ILE A 765 7.21 -37.65 19.06
C ILE A 765 7.37 -37.96 20.55
N GLN A 766 6.31 -37.92 21.36
CA GLN A 766 6.40 -38.30 22.78
C GLN A 766 6.59 -39.82 22.95
N GLN A 767 5.88 -40.65 22.16
CA GLN A 767 6.07 -42.11 22.16
C GLN A 767 7.55 -42.48 21.93
N PHE A 768 8.19 -41.92 20.90
CA PHE A 768 9.62 -42.17 20.63
C PHE A 768 10.55 -41.69 21.77
N LYS A 769 10.25 -40.57 22.43
CA LYS A 769 11.05 -40.10 23.58
C LYS A 769 11.00 -41.06 24.76
N VAL A 770 9.83 -41.61 25.09
CA VAL A 770 9.67 -42.56 26.22
C VAL A 770 10.64 -43.74 26.09
N TYR A 771 10.95 -44.19 24.87
CA TYR A 771 11.91 -45.27 24.63
C TYR A 771 13.37 -44.81 24.56
N LEU A 772 13.65 -43.56 24.14
CA LEU A 772 15.00 -43.01 24.04
C LEU A 772 15.53 -42.43 25.36
N ASP A 773 14.64 -41.92 26.22
CA ASP A 773 14.96 -41.30 27.50
C ASP A 773 14.99 -42.32 28.67
N ASN A 774 14.70 -43.61 28.41
CA ASN A 774 14.69 -44.66 29.44
C ASN A 774 16.13 -45.08 29.81
N PRO A 775 16.61 -44.82 31.05
CA PRO A 775 17.97 -45.17 31.47
C PRO A 775 18.14 -46.66 31.84
N GLY A 776 17.04 -47.42 31.88
CA GLY A 776 16.97 -48.82 32.28
C GLY A 776 17.22 -49.84 31.17
N LEU A 777 17.74 -49.41 30.01
CA LEU A 777 18.10 -50.25 28.87
C LEU A 777 19.04 -51.41 29.29
N LYS A 778 18.46 -52.60 29.54
CA LYS A 778 19.17 -53.82 30.00
C LYS A 778 18.83 -55.10 29.21
N ASP A 779 17.57 -55.26 28.79
CA ASP A 779 17.12 -56.29 27.83
C ASP A 779 15.84 -55.82 27.09
N ARG A 780 15.40 -56.54 26.05
CA ARG A 780 14.22 -56.18 25.22
C ARG A 780 12.86 -56.55 25.87
N VAL A 781 12.82 -56.76 27.19
CA VAL A 781 11.61 -56.96 27.98
C VAL A 781 11.52 -55.91 29.08
N ASP A 782 12.61 -55.65 29.80
CA ASP A 782 12.67 -54.71 30.93
C ASP A 782 12.43 -53.23 30.52
N ILE A 783 12.75 -52.84 29.28
CA ILE A 783 12.44 -51.48 28.76
C ILE A 783 10.93 -51.31 28.52
N TYR A 784 10.22 -52.42 28.33
CA TYR A 784 8.96 -52.48 27.59
C TYR A 784 7.81 -53.14 28.36
N ALA A 785 8.09 -53.59 29.58
CA ALA A 785 7.12 -54.17 30.51
C ALA A 785 6.13 -53.12 31.05
N GLY A 786 5.17 -52.71 30.21
CA GLY A 786 4.11 -51.77 30.62
C GLY A 786 3.08 -52.39 31.56
N GLN A 787 2.95 -53.72 31.53
CA GLN A 787 2.13 -54.50 32.46
C GLN A 787 2.81 -55.80 32.86
N GLU A 788 2.62 -56.20 34.11
CA GLU A 788 3.01 -57.50 34.67
C GLU A 788 1.72 -58.25 35.03
N VAL A 789 1.45 -59.38 34.35
CA VAL A 789 0.22 -60.16 34.51
C VAL A 789 0.60 -61.62 34.71
N ASN A 790 0.30 -62.18 35.89
CA ASN A 790 0.67 -63.54 36.29
C ASN A 790 2.19 -63.81 36.16
N ASP A 791 3.02 -62.90 36.67
CA ASP A 791 4.50 -62.91 36.61
C ASP A 791 5.05 -62.91 35.17
N LYS A 792 4.31 -62.30 34.22
CA LYS A 792 4.69 -62.16 32.81
C LYS A 792 4.65 -60.70 32.38
N ARG A 793 5.71 -60.25 31.72
CA ARG A 793 5.91 -58.87 31.26
C ARG A 793 5.45 -58.71 29.81
N TYR A 794 4.62 -57.70 29.55
CA TYR A 794 4.02 -57.46 28.24
C TYR A 794 4.45 -56.11 27.66
N ALA A 795 4.79 -56.14 26.37
CA ALA A 795 4.97 -54.96 25.51
C ALA A 795 3.64 -54.21 25.34
N THR A 796 3.67 -52.87 25.33
CA THR A 796 2.47 -52.06 25.10
C THR A 796 2.08 -52.03 23.61
N PRO A 797 0.80 -51.80 23.26
CA PRO A 797 0.36 -51.77 21.86
C PRO A 797 1.10 -50.75 20.99
N GLU A 798 1.40 -49.57 21.56
CA GLU A 798 2.10 -48.46 20.89
C GLU A 798 3.55 -48.82 20.56
N LEU A 799 4.17 -49.68 21.38
CA LEU A 799 5.51 -50.20 21.09
C LEU A 799 5.49 -51.21 19.95
N VAL A 800 4.51 -52.13 19.94
CA VAL A 800 4.36 -53.13 18.87
C VAL A 800 4.17 -52.40 17.53
N GLU A 801 3.32 -51.39 17.50
CA GLU A 801 3.13 -50.52 16.34
C GLU A 801 4.45 -49.86 15.88
N VAL A 802 5.20 -49.24 16.81
CA VAL A 802 6.51 -48.61 16.54
C VAL A 802 7.53 -49.62 15.99
N PHE A 803 7.59 -50.85 16.53
CA PHE A 803 8.54 -51.87 16.09
C PHE A 803 8.13 -52.65 14.83
N ASP A 804 6.84 -52.71 14.50
CA ASP A 804 6.38 -53.28 13.24
C ASP A 804 6.51 -52.26 12.10
N LEU A 805 6.18 -50.98 12.32
CA LEU A 805 6.40 -49.90 11.35
C LEU A 805 7.87 -49.71 11.00
N THR A 806 8.75 -49.65 12.01
CA THR A 806 10.21 -49.56 11.75
C THR A 806 10.74 -50.79 11.04
N ARG A 807 10.26 -51.99 11.37
CA ARG A 807 10.67 -53.22 10.65
C ARG A 807 10.26 -53.16 9.18
N GLN A 808 8.99 -52.89 8.89
CA GLN A 808 8.47 -52.79 7.52
C GLN A 808 9.21 -51.72 6.70
N LYS A 809 9.52 -50.57 7.30
CA LYS A 809 10.17 -49.43 6.64
C LYS A 809 11.67 -49.64 6.38
N TYR A 810 12.38 -50.39 7.22
CA TYR A 810 13.84 -50.51 7.17
C TYR A 810 14.38 -51.88 6.72
N GLN A 811 13.58 -52.96 6.74
CA GLN A 811 13.99 -54.33 6.35
C GLN A 811 14.76 -54.41 5.02
N ASP A 812 14.37 -53.64 4.01
CA ASP A 812 14.93 -53.69 2.66
C ASP A 812 16.25 -52.92 2.52
N ASN A 813 16.67 -52.19 3.56
CA ASN A 813 17.88 -51.37 3.55
C ASN A 813 18.81 -51.60 4.75
N TYR A 814 18.33 -52.21 5.84
CA TYR A 814 19.06 -52.36 7.11
C TYR A 814 19.32 -53.83 7.44
N LEU A 815 20.59 -54.21 7.63
CA LEU A 815 21.01 -55.56 8.06
C LEU A 815 21.88 -55.49 9.33
N PHE A 816 21.87 -56.56 10.13
CA PHE A 816 22.82 -56.74 11.24
C PHE A 816 23.59 -58.07 11.11
N ILE A 817 24.89 -58.02 11.39
CA ILE A 817 25.80 -59.17 11.30
C ILE A 817 26.70 -59.20 12.53
N SER A 818 26.57 -60.22 13.37
CA SER A 818 27.50 -60.48 14.48
C SER A 818 28.56 -61.50 14.10
N LEU A 819 29.81 -61.25 14.47
CA LEU A 819 30.98 -62.06 14.15
C LEU A 819 31.56 -62.67 15.43
N HIS A 820 31.68 -64.00 15.41
CA HIS A 820 32.17 -64.85 16.48
C HIS A 820 33.15 -65.88 15.93
N CYS A 821 33.81 -66.65 16.81
CA CYS A 821 34.53 -67.87 16.45
C CYS A 821 34.08 -69.00 17.38
N ASN A 822 33.85 -70.21 16.86
CA ASN A 822 33.39 -71.31 17.69
C ASN A 822 34.52 -71.87 18.57
N SER A 823 34.16 -72.48 19.69
CA SER A 823 34.99 -73.46 20.40
C SER A 823 34.11 -74.51 21.02
N THR A 824 34.44 -75.79 20.85
CA THR A 824 33.81 -76.84 21.67
C THR A 824 34.34 -76.79 23.10
N THR A 825 33.71 -77.55 24.01
CA THR A 825 34.12 -77.69 25.41
C THR A 825 35.45 -78.45 25.60
N ALA A 826 36.08 -78.95 24.52
CA ALA A 826 37.35 -79.65 24.58
C ALA A 826 38.52 -78.68 24.93
N SER A 827 39.19 -78.96 26.04
CA SER A 827 40.30 -78.16 26.61
C SER A 827 41.64 -78.34 25.88
N ASP A 828 41.79 -79.41 25.10
CA ASP A 828 42.99 -79.82 24.36
C ASP A 828 42.89 -79.52 22.85
N GLN A 829 42.10 -80.26 22.07
CA GLN A 829 41.82 -80.02 20.64
C GLN A 829 40.42 -80.51 20.24
N THR A 830 39.90 -80.05 19.09
CA THR A 830 38.63 -80.57 18.55
C THR A 830 38.70 -80.90 17.06
N SER A 831 37.87 -81.85 16.62
CA SER A 831 37.68 -82.23 15.20
C SER A 831 36.53 -81.49 14.52
N SER A 832 35.72 -80.73 15.26
CA SER A 832 34.79 -79.77 14.66
C SER A 832 35.57 -78.67 13.92
N SER A 833 35.11 -78.30 12.73
CA SER A 833 35.79 -77.39 11.80
C SER A 833 34.75 -76.85 10.82
N GLY A 834 34.92 -75.60 10.40
CA GLY A 834 34.07 -74.93 9.41
C GLY A 834 33.39 -73.66 9.93
N ILE A 835 32.72 -72.95 9.03
CA ILE A 835 31.96 -71.73 9.35
C ILE A 835 30.48 -72.08 9.56
N SER A 836 29.91 -71.66 10.68
CA SER A 836 28.48 -71.77 10.99
C SER A 836 27.79 -70.41 10.91
N VAL A 837 26.62 -70.33 10.27
CA VAL A 837 25.80 -69.11 10.22
C VAL A 837 24.45 -69.39 10.88
N PHE A 838 24.01 -68.47 11.73
CA PHE A 838 22.80 -68.59 12.54
C PHE A 838 21.81 -67.48 12.25
N TYR A 839 20.54 -67.81 12.34
CA TYR A 839 19.43 -66.87 12.24
C TYR A 839 18.36 -67.18 13.29
N ARG A 840 17.40 -66.26 13.44
CA ARG A 840 16.21 -66.43 14.27
C ARG A 840 14.97 -66.60 13.39
N ASP A 841 14.08 -67.52 13.76
CA ASP A 841 12.74 -67.62 13.18
C ASP A 841 11.66 -66.98 14.07
N ASN A 842 10.39 -67.03 13.65
CA ASN A 842 9.27 -66.43 14.38
C ASN A 842 8.78 -67.32 15.56
N GLY A 843 9.55 -68.33 15.98
CA GLY A 843 9.12 -69.35 16.94
C GLY A 843 9.01 -68.85 18.40
N PRO A 844 8.08 -69.41 19.20
CA PRO A 844 8.05 -69.19 20.64
C PRO A 844 9.29 -69.77 21.31
N TYR A 845 10.06 -68.94 22.02
CA TYR A 845 11.20 -69.41 22.80
C TYR A 845 10.79 -69.76 24.24
N ALA A 846 10.85 -71.05 24.59
CA ALA A 846 10.53 -71.54 25.93
C ALA A 846 11.66 -71.24 26.95
N TYR A 847 11.79 -69.99 27.38
CA TYR A 847 12.63 -69.66 28.54
C TYR A 847 12.01 -70.24 29.81
N ASN A 848 12.81 -70.99 30.58
CA ASN A 848 12.29 -71.80 31.69
C ASN A 848 12.11 -70.98 32.97
N GLY A 849 11.00 -70.25 33.08
CA GLY A 849 10.40 -69.92 34.39
C GLY A 849 10.58 -68.51 34.97
N THR A 850 11.13 -67.52 34.24
CA THR A 850 11.29 -66.14 34.79
C THR A 850 10.77 -65.02 33.88
N TYR A 851 10.59 -65.28 32.59
CA TYR A 851 10.01 -64.29 31.66
C TYR A 851 8.88 -64.94 30.87
N GLY A 852 7.68 -64.38 30.99
CA GLY A 852 6.54 -64.80 30.20
C GLY A 852 6.80 -64.65 28.71
N VAL A 853 6.84 -65.77 27.99
CA VAL A 853 7.07 -65.77 26.55
C VAL A 853 5.91 -65.09 25.84
N ASN A 854 6.07 -63.81 25.49
CA ASN A 854 5.10 -63.10 24.68
C ASN A 854 5.24 -63.54 23.21
N VAL A 855 4.63 -64.69 22.89
CA VAL A 855 4.69 -65.37 21.58
C VAL A 855 4.25 -64.44 20.44
N GLU A 856 3.39 -63.46 20.73
CA GLU A 856 2.85 -62.56 19.72
C GLU A 856 3.89 -61.54 19.23
N TYR A 857 4.81 -61.12 20.09
CA TYR A 857 5.84 -60.11 19.81
C TYR A 857 6.91 -60.55 18.78
N TYR A 858 6.96 -61.86 18.47
CA TYR A 858 7.87 -62.43 17.47
C TYR A 858 7.15 -62.86 16.17
N LYS A 859 5.83 -62.69 16.07
CA LYS A 859 5.04 -63.13 14.90
C LYS A 859 5.49 -62.52 13.57
N GLY A 860 5.97 -61.28 13.59
CA GLY A 860 6.40 -60.53 12.40
C GLY A 860 7.92 -60.52 12.16
N TYR A 861 8.69 -61.51 12.64
CA TYR A 861 10.17 -61.43 12.65
C TYR A 861 10.87 -61.60 11.29
N ASN A 862 10.15 -61.70 10.17
CA ASN A 862 10.72 -61.94 8.84
C ASN A 862 11.64 -63.17 8.76
N ALA A 863 11.30 -64.27 9.46
CA ALA A 863 12.07 -65.52 9.48
C ALA A 863 12.56 -65.99 8.10
N ALA A 864 11.69 -65.97 7.08
CA ALA A 864 12.04 -66.40 5.73
C ALA A 864 13.15 -65.55 5.09
N GLU A 865 13.19 -64.25 5.39
CA GLU A 865 14.24 -63.35 4.88
C GLU A 865 15.53 -63.47 5.68
N ARG A 866 15.44 -63.71 6.99
CA ARG A 866 16.60 -64.04 7.84
C ARG A 866 17.24 -65.37 7.42
N GLU A 867 16.42 -66.39 7.13
CA GLU A 867 16.87 -67.69 6.62
C GLU A 867 17.52 -67.54 5.23
N LYS A 868 16.87 -66.80 4.32
CA LYS A 868 17.40 -66.51 2.97
C LYS A 868 18.74 -65.78 3.05
N PHE A 869 18.86 -64.75 3.89
CA PHE A 869 20.13 -64.03 4.09
C PHE A 869 21.21 -64.96 4.66
N ALA A 870 20.91 -65.69 5.73
CA ALA A 870 21.86 -66.62 6.36
C ALA A 870 22.34 -67.72 5.39
N LYS A 871 21.46 -68.22 4.51
CA LYS A 871 21.77 -69.21 3.49
C LYS A 871 22.68 -68.64 2.40
N THR A 872 22.34 -67.48 1.84
CA THR A 872 23.18 -66.78 0.85
C THR A 872 24.56 -66.43 1.43
N LEU A 873 24.59 -66.00 2.69
CA LEU A 873 25.83 -65.65 3.39
C LEU A 873 26.74 -66.87 3.61
N LEU A 874 26.19 -67.98 4.11
CA LEU A 874 26.92 -69.24 4.28
C LEU A 874 27.44 -69.79 2.95
N GLN A 875 26.68 -69.65 1.86
CA GLN A 875 27.12 -70.05 0.52
C GLN A 875 28.33 -69.24 0.04
N GLN A 876 28.30 -67.91 0.19
CA GLN A 876 29.42 -67.04 -0.25
C GLN A 876 30.66 -67.16 0.64
N LEU A 877 30.49 -67.44 1.93
CA LEU A 877 31.57 -67.80 2.87
C LEU A 877 32.23 -69.13 2.50
N ASN A 878 31.45 -70.17 2.24
CA ASN A 878 31.95 -71.47 1.74
C ASN A 878 32.58 -71.38 0.34
N ALA A 879 32.19 -70.40 -0.48
CA ALA A 879 32.78 -70.16 -1.80
C ALA A 879 34.10 -69.37 -1.73
N THR A 880 34.24 -68.44 -0.78
CA THR A 880 35.38 -67.51 -0.70
C THR A 880 36.47 -67.94 0.27
N THR A 881 36.21 -68.88 1.19
CA THR A 881 37.16 -69.29 2.24
C THR A 881 37.58 -70.76 2.16
N ASN A 882 38.70 -71.07 2.82
CA ASN A 882 39.32 -72.41 2.86
C ASN A 882 38.95 -73.22 4.11
N PHE A 883 38.01 -72.75 4.94
CA PHE A 883 37.49 -73.51 6.07
C PHE A 883 36.72 -74.75 5.61
N SER A 884 36.54 -75.72 6.51
CA SER A 884 35.79 -76.95 6.20
C SER A 884 34.35 -76.65 5.81
N LYS A 885 33.93 -77.14 4.63
CA LYS A 885 32.61 -76.92 4.04
C LYS A 885 31.55 -77.91 4.59
N LYS A 886 31.76 -78.36 5.84
CA LYS A 886 30.90 -79.29 6.60
C LYS A 886 29.49 -78.73 6.83
N TYR A 887 29.39 -77.40 6.94
CA TYR A 887 28.15 -76.67 7.19
C TYR A 887 27.62 -76.06 5.89
N THR A 888 26.50 -76.58 5.39
CA THR A 888 25.90 -76.18 4.10
C THR A 888 24.51 -75.56 4.23
N VAL A 889 23.93 -75.56 5.44
CA VAL A 889 22.61 -75.02 5.79
C VAL A 889 22.77 -74.19 7.08
N PRO A 890 22.19 -72.98 7.18
CA PRO A 890 22.27 -72.16 8.39
C PRO A 890 21.40 -72.72 9.52
N TYR A 891 21.79 -72.44 10.77
CA TYR A 891 21.12 -72.93 11.97
C TYR A 891 20.13 -71.91 12.57
N LYS A 892 19.10 -72.42 13.23
CA LYS A 892 18.19 -71.62 14.06
C LYS A 892 18.76 -71.46 15.47
N ALA A 893 18.81 -70.25 16.01
CA ALA A 893 19.29 -69.99 17.37
C ALA A 893 18.58 -68.83 18.08
N ASP A 894 18.60 -68.88 19.41
CA ASP A 894 18.03 -67.87 20.33
C ASP A 894 19.09 -66.92 20.91
N PHE A 895 20.16 -66.63 20.16
CA PHE A 895 21.17 -65.67 20.60
C PHE A 895 20.57 -64.28 20.81
N SER A 896 20.94 -63.60 21.90
CA SER A 896 20.40 -62.27 22.26
C SER A 896 20.62 -61.23 21.14
N VAL A 897 21.78 -61.24 20.47
CA VAL A 897 22.06 -60.36 19.31
C VAL A 897 21.21 -60.67 18.07
N LEU A 898 20.56 -61.84 18.00
CA LEU A 898 19.58 -62.17 16.97
C LEU A 898 18.14 -61.88 17.40
N ARG A 899 17.83 -62.17 18.67
CA ARG A 899 16.50 -61.93 19.25
C ARG A 899 16.20 -60.46 19.43
N GLU A 900 17.13 -59.65 19.94
CA GLU A 900 16.83 -58.27 20.31
C GLU A 900 16.93 -57.26 19.14
N ASN A 901 17.25 -57.72 17.94
CA ASN A 901 17.39 -56.88 16.74
C ASN A 901 16.13 -56.90 15.87
N ASN A 902 15.49 -55.74 15.70
CA ASN A 902 14.28 -55.60 14.89
C ASN A 902 14.54 -55.64 13.36
N VAL A 903 15.80 -55.49 12.94
CA VAL A 903 16.23 -55.64 11.53
C VAL A 903 16.61 -57.09 11.20
N ILE A 904 16.76 -57.40 9.92
CA ILE A 904 17.19 -58.72 9.46
C ILE A 904 18.61 -58.97 9.96
N SER A 905 18.74 -59.91 10.91
CA SER A 905 19.98 -60.16 11.64
C SER A 905 20.43 -61.62 11.59
N VAL A 906 21.75 -61.80 11.49
CA VAL A 906 22.46 -63.10 11.45
C VAL A 906 23.73 -63.04 12.30
N LEU A 907 24.22 -64.21 12.73
CA LEU A 907 25.47 -64.39 13.46
C LEU A 907 26.34 -65.39 12.70
N VAL A 908 27.63 -65.08 12.55
CA VAL A 908 28.62 -65.89 11.83
C VAL A 908 29.69 -66.35 12.83
N GLU A 909 29.76 -67.64 13.08
CA GLU A 909 30.89 -68.27 13.76
C GLU A 909 31.93 -68.70 12.74
N VAL A 910 33.09 -68.04 12.75
CA VAL A 910 34.18 -68.26 11.80
C VAL A 910 35.16 -69.27 12.37
N GLY A 911 34.99 -70.54 12.02
CA GLY A 911 35.92 -71.61 12.39
C GLY A 911 35.95 -71.94 13.89
N PHE A 912 36.69 -72.99 14.25
CA PHE A 912 36.87 -73.45 15.62
C PHE A 912 38.26 -73.06 16.18
N ILE A 913 38.33 -72.15 17.15
CA ILE A 913 39.59 -71.71 17.78
C ILE A 913 40.34 -72.88 18.44
N ASN A 914 39.62 -73.89 18.94
CA ASN A 914 40.21 -75.10 19.49
C ASN A 914 40.53 -76.21 18.47
N ASN A 915 40.24 -76.02 17.18
CA ASN A 915 40.74 -76.88 16.10
C ASN A 915 42.08 -76.33 15.57
N PRO A 916 43.14 -77.15 15.38
CA PRO A 916 44.42 -76.68 14.84
C PRO A 916 44.33 -76.04 13.45
N ASN A 917 43.56 -76.64 12.54
CA ASN A 917 43.47 -76.22 11.14
C ASN A 917 42.71 -74.89 11.02
N ASP A 918 41.55 -74.80 11.68
CA ASP A 918 40.75 -73.57 11.69
C ASP A 918 41.49 -72.44 12.43
N ARG A 919 42.26 -72.73 13.49
CA ARG A 919 43.09 -71.73 14.16
C ARG A 919 44.23 -71.22 13.28
N ALA A 920 44.90 -72.10 12.52
CA ALA A 920 45.92 -71.71 11.55
C ALA A 920 45.33 -70.84 10.42
N LEU A 921 44.09 -71.12 9.99
CA LEU A 921 43.33 -70.27 9.08
C LEU A 921 42.94 -68.92 9.73
N LEU A 922 42.52 -68.90 11.00
CA LEU A 922 42.10 -67.67 11.68
C LEU A 922 43.24 -66.67 11.93
N ILE A 923 44.45 -67.15 12.26
CA ILE A 923 45.60 -66.25 12.48
C ILE A 923 46.15 -65.65 11.18
N ASN A 924 45.92 -66.30 10.03
CA ASN A 924 46.32 -65.80 8.72
C ASN A 924 45.48 -64.59 8.27
N GLU A 925 46.14 -63.50 7.89
CA GLU A 925 45.50 -62.23 7.54
C GLU A 925 44.67 -62.33 6.27
N GLN A 926 45.20 -63.02 5.24
CA GLN A 926 44.47 -63.21 3.98
C GLN A 926 43.17 -63.98 4.19
N THR A 927 43.13 -64.91 5.15
CA THR A 927 41.90 -65.66 5.43
C THR A 927 40.85 -64.81 6.14
N ARG A 928 41.24 -63.94 7.09
CA ARG A 928 40.32 -62.97 7.70
C ARG A 928 39.79 -61.94 6.69
N GLU A 929 40.64 -61.52 5.76
CA GLU A 929 40.26 -60.71 4.59
C GLU A 929 39.26 -61.44 3.68
N ASN A 930 39.50 -62.73 3.38
CA ASN A 930 38.61 -63.57 2.58
C ASN A 930 37.27 -63.85 3.28
N VAL A 931 37.23 -63.92 4.61
CA VAL A 931 35.98 -64.00 5.39
C VAL A 931 35.17 -62.71 5.23
N ALA A 932 35.80 -61.54 5.41
CA ALA A 932 35.15 -60.25 5.20
C ALA A 932 34.64 -60.07 3.75
N ALA A 933 35.44 -60.47 2.76
CA ALA A 933 35.04 -60.49 1.35
C ALA A 933 33.90 -61.47 1.06
N GLY A 934 33.87 -62.64 1.71
CA GLY A 934 32.78 -63.61 1.63
C GLY A 934 31.47 -63.06 2.21
N ILE A 935 31.54 -62.31 3.31
CA ILE A 935 30.39 -61.65 3.92
C ILE A 935 29.87 -60.53 3.01
N TYR A 936 30.74 -59.68 2.48
CA TYR A 936 30.40 -58.65 1.50
C TYR A 936 29.66 -59.25 0.28
N LYS A 937 30.19 -60.32 -0.32
CA LYS A 937 29.52 -61.02 -1.44
C LYS A 937 28.15 -61.55 -1.02
N GLY A 938 28.00 -62.09 0.20
CA GLY A 938 26.72 -62.54 0.74
C GLY A 938 25.67 -61.43 0.84
N ILE A 939 26.08 -60.24 1.27
CA ILE A 939 25.22 -59.05 1.38
C ILE A 939 24.81 -58.53 -0.01
N VAL A 940 25.76 -58.41 -0.93
CA VAL A 940 25.49 -57.98 -2.31
C VAL A 940 24.55 -58.97 -3.01
N GLU A 941 24.83 -60.28 -2.93
CA GLU A 941 23.99 -61.31 -3.54
C GLU A 941 22.58 -61.35 -2.95
N TYR A 942 22.43 -61.10 -1.65
CA TYR A 942 21.13 -60.97 -0.99
C TYR A 942 20.30 -59.78 -1.50
N TYR A 943 20.97 -58.71 -1.97
CA TYR A 943 20.35 -57.47 -2.44
C TYR A 943 20.15 -57.36 -3.97
N LYS A 944 20.62 -58.33 -4.78
CA LYS A 944 20.35 -58.41 -6.24
C LYS A 944 18.90 -58.86 -6.56
N ARG A 945 17.91 -58.17 -6.00
CA ARG A 945 16.47 -58.50 -6.12
C ARG A 945 15.78 -57.67 -7.19
#